data_AF-A0A5M3YU15-F1
#
_entry.id   AF-A0A5M3YU15-F1
#
_cell.length_a   1.000
_cell.length_b   1.000
_cell.length_c   1.000
_cell.angle_alpha   90.00
_cell.angle_beta   90.00
_cell.angle_gamma   90.00
#
_symmetry.space_group_name_H-M   'P 1'
#
loop_
_entity.id
_entity.type
_entity.pdbx_description
1 polymer ?
#
loop_
_entity_poly.entity_id
_entity_poly.type
_entity_poly.pdbx_seq_one_letter_code
_entity_poly.pdbx_strand_id
1 'polypeptide(L)'
;METYCYSKLSKDEIRLVDLHPASFSDRIKISISHIPLPPSTHNTTRSVSLNELEKTLPPKWSIFETTDRQILFYFEDTDDNWKSCWEHPDPTVDLRPYQIPTREPKLFHYEALSYTWGEDHGSETAYVVSSAHDTQLRIGANLALALRHLRSEDGPRALWVDAICINQEDLSEREQQVQRMSTIFREADRVVVWLGPESTDSNLAMQRLDFIGKQVVNTMDNWNISSPEAVAPDWCYFRYAIPYSTAEWTAINAFLHRDWFSRVWVVQEIQLATDAVLQCGFAQMSWSYFRRAVVLLWGKQDPCPCLSRHRLSFIERLANVVQADTPVYHRFHLTAGRSCADPRDRIYGALGLFPDDFQLKVSPQYSLPVGDVYLAFVRAHIEHVQRLELLKNCQLHGRTTNAPSWVPDFSSKFPTLKGAEWQFVSGYAACDVRFEGSTLSVLGVHSATVRTVTPPIPNYRSDSDPSTFLDSIMAIRELIRTNFVSTMGECVVPDNAARAMTGNYLVDRFPENNVLTLEQWKEHLRSPTIFGDSITSENEGDLPFQEEFALGFLLGRVYLSTDEGYVGLGPPGTEPGDQIVSLLGCDSPMVLRKGPHGGFLVVGEYLMPELSDSRDFLGPLPSPWRVQYFIGPSDRIPERWVHQTGS
;
A
#
# COMPACT_ATOMS: atom_id res chain seq x y z
N MET A 1 -39.56 1.20 23.88
CA MET A 1 -38.24 1.02 24.54
C MET A 1 -37.45 2.28 24.33
N GLU A 2 -36.67 2.69 25.31
CA GLU A 2 -35.84 3.89 25.23
C GLU A 2 -34.61 3.64 24.36
N THR A 3 -34.14 4.68 23.68
CA THR A 3 -32.87 4.64 22.92
C THR A 3 -31.71 4.58 23.90
N TYR A 4 -30.69 3.79 23.56
CA TYR A 4 -29.46 3.71 24.36
C TYR A 4 -28.79 5.09 24.42
N CYS A 5 -28.36 5.49 25.62
CA CYS A 5 -27.65 6.75 25.86
C CYS A 5 -26.23 6.45 26.33
N TYR A 6 -25.24 7.04 25.65
CA TYR A 6 -23.83 6.82 25.94
C TYR A 6 -23.41 7.49 27.26
N SER A 7 -22.82 6.70 28.16
CA SER A 7 -22.10 7.20 29.34
C SER A 7 -20.73 7.73 28.95
N LYS A 8 -20.33 8.89 29.47
CA LYS A 8 -19.03 9.51 29.16
C LYS A 8 -17.86 8.59 29.54
N LEU A 9 -16.89 8.45 28.65
CA LEU A 9 -15.63 7.72 28.90
C LEU A 9 -14.61 8.60 29.62
N SER A 10 -13.81 7.99 30.50
CA SER A 10 -12.56 8.61 30.98
C SER A 10 -11.48 8.56 29.88
N LYS A 11 -10.36 9.26 30.09
CA LYS A 11 -9.33 9.45 29.06
C LYS A 11 -8.79 8.14 28.49
N ASP A 12 -8.62 7.15 29.36
CA ASP A 12 -8.01 5.86 29.06
C ASP A 12 -9.04 4.73 29.00
N GLU A 13 -10.34 5.03 28.97
CA GLU A 13 -11.40 4.01 28.89
C GLU A 13 -11.85 3.74 27.46
N ILE A 14 -12.15 2.48 27.16
CA ILE A 14 -12.91 2.08 25.98
C ILE A 14 -14.20 1.38 26.39
N ARG A 15 -15.16 1.31 25.47
CA ARG A 15 -16.31 0.44 25.62
C ARG A 15 -16.04 -0.92 24.99
N LEU A 16 -16.50 -1.98 25.64
CA LEU A 16 -16.62 -3.31 25.05
C LEU A 16 -18.08 -3.73 24.98
N VAL A 17 -18.36 -4.60 24.02
CA VAL A 17 -19.68 -5.17 23.75
C VAL A 17 -19.60 -6.66 24.04
N ASP A 18 -20.32 -7.11 25.06
CA ASP A 18 -20.56 -8.54 25.26
C ASP A 18 -21.75 -8.95 24.40
N LEU A 19 -21.48 -9.68 23.33
CA LEU A 19 -22.50 -10.23 22.44
C LEU A 19 -23.08 -11.50 23.06
N HIS A 20 -24.37 -11.48 23.42
CA HIS A 20 -25.01 -12.59 24.15
C HIS A 20 -25.25 -13.80 23.25
N PRO A 21 -25.21 -15.03 23.81
CA PRO A 21 -25.44 -16.23 23.05
C PRO A 21 -26.90 -16.39 22.63
N ALA A 22 -27.12 -16.83 21.39
CA ALA A 22 -28.44 -17.07 20.81
C ALA A 22 -28.32 -17.73 19.41
N SER A 23 -29.42 -18.29 18.88
CA SER A 23 -29.43 -18.90 17.54
C SER A 23 -29.53 -17.85 16.43
N PHE A 24 -29.06 -18.15 15.21
CA PHE A 24 -28.88 -17.20 14.09
C PHE A 24 -30.07 -16.27 13.76
N SER A 25 -31.31 -16.70 13.97
CA SER A 25 -32.50 -15.86 13.68
C SER A 25 -32.94 -14.98 14.85
N ASP A 26 -32.40 -15.20 16.05
CA ASP A 26 -32.80 -14.47 17.24
C ASP A 26 -32.32 -13.02 17.22
N ARG A 27 -33.02 -12.18 17.99
CA ARG A 27 -32.68 -10.77 18.19
C ARG A 27 -31.27 -10.64 18.77
N ILE A 28 -30.56 -9.61 18.32
CA ILE A 28 -29.21 -9.29 18.80
C ILE A 28 -29.33 -8.65 20.18
N LYS A 29 -28.81 -9.32 21.21
CA LYS A 29 -28.71 -8.81 22.57
C LYS A 29 -27.25 -8.56 22.91
N ILE A 30 -26.96 -7.41 23.50
CA ILE A 30 -25.62 -7.00 23.87
C ILE A 30 -25.59 -6.39 25.27
N SER A 31 -24.45 -6.45 25.95
CA SER A 31 -24.17 -5.61 27.12
C SER A 31 -22.96 -4.73 26.82
N ILE A 32 -22.95 -3.50 27.34
CA ILE A 32 -21.87 -2.54 27.12
C ILE A 32 -21.18 -2.26 28.45
N SER A 33 -19.86 -2.45 28.49
CA SER A 33 -19.03 -2.21 29.68
C SER A 33 -17.92 -1.21 29.38
N HIS A 34 -17.45 -0.49 30.39
CA HIS A 34 -16.29 0.39 30.30
C HIS A 34 -15.08 -0.34 30.89
N ILE A 35 -13.97 -0.36 30.16
CA ILE A 35 -12.70 -0.91 30.66
C ILE A 35 -11.56 0.09 30.47
N PRO A 36 -10.59 0.14 31.40
CA PRO A 36 -9.36 0.88 31.16
C PRO A 36 -8.48 0.15 30.14
N LEU A 37 -7.96 0.89 29.18
CA LEU A 37 -6.99 0.44 28.17
C LEU A 37 -5.88 1.50 28.05
N PRO A 38 -4.88 1.49 28.96
CA PRO A 38 -3.77 2.42 28.88
C PRO A 38 -2.95 2.20 27.58
N PRO A 39 -2.17 3.19 27.15
CA PRO A 39 -1.28 3.04 26.00
C PRO A 39 -0.37 1.82 26.16
N SER A 40 -0.25 1.03 25.10
CA SER A 40 0.62 -0.15 25.08
C SER A 40 2.08 0.27 25.30
N THR A 41 2.75 -0.37 26.27
CA THR A 41 4.20 -0.19 26.53
C THR A 41 5.01 -1.41 26.06
N HIS A 42 4.37 -2.34 25.34
CA HIS A 42 4.96 -3.64 25.06
C HIS A 42 6.04 -3.57 23.99
N ASN A 43 7.22 -4.05 24.34
CA ASN A 43 8.33 -4.20 23.41
C ASN A 43 8.08 -5.45 22.56
N THR A 44 7.82 -5.27 21.27
CA THR A 44 7.61 -6.37 20.32
C THR A 44 8.92 -6.92 19.74
N THR A 45 10.06 -6.40 20.21
CA THR A 45 11.39 -6.82 19.78
C THR A 45 11.91 -7.98 20.60
N ARG A 46 12.65 -8.88 19.96
CA ARG A 46 13.40 -9.93 20.64
C ARG A 46 14.43 -9.32 21.60
N SER A 47 14.59 -9.95 22.75
CA SER A 47 15.60 -9.58 23.75
C SER A 47 17.03 -9.90 23.29
N VAL A 48 17.17 -10.89 22.40
CA VAL A 48 18.45 -11.38 21.87
C VAL A 48 18.43 -11.33 20.34
N SER A 49 19.57 -10.97 19.74
CA SER A 49 19.71 -10.84 18.28
C SER A 49 19.74 -12.20 17.58
N LEU A 50 19.07 -12.31 16.43
CA LEU A 50 19.13 -13.51 15.59
C LEU A 50 20.54 -13.77 15.02
N ASN A 51 21.39 -12.74 14.92
CA ASN A 51 22.78 -12.90 14.49
C ASN A 51 23.62 -13.74 15.46
N GLU A 52 23.21 -13.87 16.73
CA GLU A 52 23.88 -14.77 17.69
C GLU A 52 23.46 -16.21 17.48
N LEU A 53 22.18 -16.45 17.17
CA LEU A 53 21.64 -17.75 16.82
C LEU A 53 22.17 -18.25 15.46
N GLU A 54 22.35 -17.36 14.50
CA GLU A 54 22.93 -17.70 13.19
C GLU A 54 24.33 -18.30 13.31
N LYS A 55 25.13 -17.82 14.28
CA LYS A 55 26.50 -18.33 14.53
C LYS A 55 26.52 -19.77 15.06
N THR A 56 25.41 -20.27 15.59
CA THR A 56 25.32 -21.67 16.07
C THR A 56 24.94 -22.65 14.97
N LEU A 57 24.66 -22.15 13.76
CA LEU A 57 24.25 -22.98 12.64
C LEU A 57 25.44 -23.75 12.02
N PRO A 58 25.23 -25.02 11.63
CA PRO A 58 26.19 -25.73 10.79
C PRO A 58 26.38 -25.04 9.42
N PRO A 59 27.46 -25.34 8.68
CA PRO A 59 27.63 -24.83 7.32
C PRO A 59 26.39 -25.12 6.44
N LYS A 60 26.07 -24.20 5.53
CA LYS A 60 24.92 -24.27 4.58
C LYS A 60 23.53 -24.07 5.19
N TRP A 61 23.45 -23.79 6.48
CA TRP A 61 22.20 -23.39 7.11
C TRP A 61 22.14 -21.87 7.24
N SER A 62 20.93 -21.35 7.01
CA SER A 62 20.57 -19.95 7.19
C SER A 62 19.36 -19.85 8.12
N ILE A 63 19.19 -18.69 8.73
CA ILE A 63 18.04 -18.37 9.58
C ILE A 63 17.26 -17.23 8.97
N PHE A 64 15.93 -17.36 8.99
CA PHE A 64 15.02 -16.33 8.55
C PHE A 64 13.99 -16.03 9.64
N GLU A 65 13.61 -14.76 9.76
CA GLU A 65 12.43 -14.37 10.52
C GLU A 65 11.22 -14.36 9.58
N THR A 66 10.15 -15.04 9.96
CA THR A 66 8.91 -15.05 9.17
C THR A 66 8.09 -13.79 9.40
N THR A 67 7.17 -13.47 8.49
CA THR A 67 6.20 -12.37 8.67
C THR A 67 5.25 -12.58 9.86
N ASP A 68 5.17 -13.80 10.39
CA ASP A 68 4.46 -14.16 11.63
C ASP A 68 5.40 -14.14 12.86
N ARG A 69 6.60 -13.56 12.71
CA ARG A 69 7.62 -13.41 13.75
C ARG A 69 8.17 -14.71 14.32
N GLN A 70 8.04 -15.81 13.57
CA GLN A 70 8.64 -17.10 13.91
C GLN A 70 10.05 -17.20 13.33
N ILE A 71 10.85 -18.12 13.89
CA ILE A 71 12.19 -18.44 13.38
C ILE A 71 12.06 -19.63 12.43
N LEU A 72 12.58 -19.47 11.22
CA LEU A 72 12.66 -20.54 10.22
C LEU A 72 14.13 -20.84 9.94
N PHE A 73 14.51 -22.11 9.99
CA PHE A 73 15.81 -22.58 9.56
C PHE A 73 15.71 -23.11 8.13
N TYR A 74 16.69 -22.77 7.30
CA TYR A 74 16.73 -23.16 5.90
C TYR A 74 18.09 -23.75 5.58
N PHE A 75 18.11 -24.89 4.90
CA PHE A 75 19.31 -25.54 4.39
C PHE A 75 19.26 -25.55 2.88
N GLU A 76 20.40 -25.27 2.25
CA GLU A 76 20.57 -25.36 0.80
C GLU A 76 21.99 -25.81 0.46
N ASP A 77 22.13 -26.78 -0.45
CA ASP A 77 23.43 -27.22 -0.95
C ASP A 77 23.66 -26.93 -2.44
N THR A 78 24.83 -27.33 -2.94
CA THR A 78 25.27 -27.06 -4.32
C THR A 78 24.56 -27.91 -5.37
N ASP A 79 23.77 -28.90 -4.96
CA ASP A 79 23.05 -29.82 -5.84
C ASP A 79 21.55 -29.46 -5.90
N ASP A 80 21.19 -28.21 -5.58
CA ASP A 80 19.81 -27.72 -5.41
C ASP A 80 18.99 -28.54 -4.40
N ASN A 81 19.63 -29.23 -3.45
CA ASN A 81 18.89 -29.84 -2.34
C ASN A 81 18.66 -28.78 -1.27
N TRP A 82 17.39 -28.54 -0.97
CA TRP A 82 17.00 -27.59 0.04
C TRP A 82 15.94 -28.17 0.97
N LYS A 83 15.88 -27.64 2.19
CA LYS A 83 14.81 -27.94 3.15
C LYS A 83 14.65 -26.81 4.14
N SER A 84 13.44 -26.62 4.63
CA SER A 84 13.14 -25.72 5.74
C SER A 84 12.67 -26.50 6.97
N CYS A 85 12.90 -25.98 8.17
CA CYS A 85 12.39 -26.54 9.42
C CYS A 85 12.18 -25.49 10.52
N TRP A 86 11.26 -25.77 11.45
CA TRP A 86 10.98 -24.93 12.61
C TRP A 86 11.93 -25.16 13.80
N GLU A 87 12.63 -26.30 13.80
CA GLU A 87 13.56 -26.69 14.85
C GLU A 87 15.01 -26.38 14.44
N HIS A 88 15.84 -26.03 15.42
CA HIS A 88 17.26 -25.81 15.17
C HIS A 88 17.95 -27.13 14.75
N PRO A 89 18.85 -27.13 13.75
CA PRO A 89 19.51 -28.35 13.26
C PRO A 89 20.37 -29.06 14.32
N ASP A 90 20.84 -28.32 15.32
CA ASP A 90 21.40 -28.87 16.57
C ASP A 90 20.31 -28.84 17.67
N PRO A 91 19.80 -30.01 18.12
CA PRO A 91 18.73 -30.09 19.12
C PRO A 91 19.17 -29.66 20.53
N THR A 92 20.46 -29.39 20.75
CA THR A 92 20.98 -28.91 22.04
C THR A 92 20.86 -27.39 22.23
N VAL A 93 20.59 -26.65 21.16
CA VAL A 93 20.43 -25.19 21.19
C VAL A 93 19.06 -24.80 21.72
N ASP A 94 19.03 -23.99 22.78
CA ASP A 94 17.80 -23.47 23.37
C ASP A 94 17.29 -22.25 22.59
N LEU A 95 16.09 -22.36 22.01
CA LEU A 95 15.46 -21.27 21.25
C LEU A 95 14.70 -20.26 22.11
N ARG A 96 14.40 -20.58 23.38
CA ARG A 96 13.61 -19.69 24.26
C ARG A 96 14.16 -18.26 24.36
N PRO A 97 15.49 -18.01 24.45
CA PRO A 97 16.03 -16.65 24.50
C PRO A 97 15.78 -15.82 23.22
N TYR A 98 15.56 -16.49 22.08
CA TYR A 98 15.38 -15.88 20.77
C TYR A 98 13.90 -15.77 20.35
N GLN A 99 12.98 -16.35 21.13
CA GLN A 99 11.56 -16.16 20.91
C GLN A 99 11.15 -14.75 21.35
N ILE A 100 10.11 -14.19 20.70
CA ILE A 100 9.52 -12.95 21.18
C ILE A 100 8.89 -13.24 22.55
N PRO A 101 9.13 -12.39 23.58
CA PRO A 101 8.56 -12.59 24.90
C PRO A 101 7.04 -12.77 24.80
N THR A 102 6.51 -13.82 25.43
CA THR A 102 5.06 -13.96 25.61
C THR A 102 4.55 -12.75 26.38
N ARG A 103 3.50 -12.10 25.85
CA ARG A 103 2.89 -10.94 26.50
C ARG A 103 2.48 -11.30 27.92
N GLU A 104 2.60 -10.34 28.83
CA GLU A 104 2.00 -10.46 30.15
C GLU A 104 0.50 -10.75 30.01
N PRO A 105 -0.11 -11.49 30.97
CA PRO A 105 -1.54 -11.77 30.92
C PRO A 105 -2.33 -10.46 30.81
N LYS A 106 -3.12 -10.34 29.74
CA LYS A 106 -3.97 -9.16 29.56
C LYS A 106 -5.01 -9.11 30.69
N LEU A 107 -5.25 -7.92 31.21
CA LEU A 107 -6.27 -7.71 32.24
C LEU A 107 -7.69 -7.90 31.69
N PHE A 108 -7.89 -7.59 30.41
CA PHE A 108 -9.16 -7.74 29.71
C PHE A 108 -8.95 -8.45 28.37
N HIS A 109 -9.84 -9.40 28.08
CA HIS A 109 -9.85 -10.19 26.86
C HIS A 109 -10.99 -9.72 25.96
N TYR A 110 -10.69 -9.45 24.70
CA TYR A 110 -11.67 -9.04 23.69
C TYR A 110 -11.13 -9.24 22.28
N GLU A 111 -12.04 -9.37 21.31
CA GLU A 111 -11.71 -9.35 19.89
C GLU A 111 -12.15 -8.02 19.26
N ALA A 112 -11.44 -7.53 18.26
CA ALA A 112 -11.85 -6.34 17.52
C ALA A 112 -12.49 -6.74 16.19
N LEU A 113 -13.64 -6.16 15.88
CA LEU A 113 -14.33 -6.40 14.61
C LEU A 113 -13.88 -5.38 13.56
N SER A 114 -13.38 -5.89 12.44
CA SER A 114 -13.00 -5.13 11.25
C SER A 114 -13.99 -5.45 10.13
N TYR A 115 -14.86 -4.51 9.77
CA TYR A 115 -15.96 -4.76 8.82
C TYR A 115 -16.30 -3.53 7.97
N THR A 116 -16.88 -3.75 6.79
CA THR A 116 -17.33 -2.64 5.95
C THR A 116 -18.62 -2.02 6.48
N TRP A 117 -18.60 -0.71 6.70
CA TRP A 117 -19.82 0.06 6.87
C TRP A 117 -20.53 0.03 5.51
N GLY A 118 -21.59 -0.78 5.40
CA GLY A 118 -22.29 -0.96 4.13
C GLY A 118 -22.88 0.35 3.62
N GLU A 119 -23.12 0.44 2.31
CA GLU A 119 -24.03 1.45 1.78
C GLU A 119 -25.39 1.31 2.48
N ASP A 120 -26.10 2.42 2.67
CA ASP A 120 -27.24 2.61 3.59
C ASP A 120 -28.49 1.78 3.21
N HIS A 121 -28.35 0.46 3.16
CA HIS A 121 -29.35 -0.53 2.74
C HIS A 121 -30.26 -0.98 3.90
N GLY A 122 -30.22 -0.24 5.00
CA GLY A 122 -31.07 -0.47 6.16
C GLY A 122 -30.30 -0.58 7.46
N SER A 123 -31.08 -0.47 8.53
CA SER A 123 -30.59 -0.59 9.89
C SER A 123 -31.42 -1.60 10.65
N GLU A 124 -30.79 -2.26 11.60
CA GLU A 124 -31.43 -3.16 12.54
C GLU A 124 -31.26 -2.65 13.97
N THR A 125 -31.94 -3.31 14.91
CA THR A 125 -31.91 -2.94 16.33
C THR A 125 -31.17 -4.00 17.13
N ALA A 126 -30.10 -3.59 17.80
CA ALA A 126 -29.52 -4.32 18.91
C ALA A 126 -30.18 -3.89 20.23
N TYR A 127 -30.40 -4.84 21.13
CA TYR A 127 -31.00 -4.61 22.44
C TYR A 127 -29.90 -4.61 23.49
N VAL A 128 -29.65 -3.45 24.11
CA VAL A 128 -28.65 -3.30 25.17
C VAL A 128 -29.29 -3.71 26.49
N VAL A 129 -28.85 -4.86 27.01
CA VAL A 129 -29.34 -5.46 28.24
C VAL A 129 -28.75 -4.73 29.44
N SER A 130 -29.64 -4.25 30.33
CA SER A 130 -29.27 -3.58 31.57
C SER A 130 -30.07 -4.13 32.76
N SER A 131 -29.65 -3.81 33.98
CA SER A 131 -30.36 -4.24 35.20
C SER A 131 -31.71 -3.56 35.40
N ALA A 132 -31.96 -2.41 34.76
CA ALA A 132 -33.19 -1.65 34.92
C ALA A 132 -34.21 -1.95 33.81
N HIS A 133 -33.82 -1.74 32.55
CA HIS A 133 -34.62 -2.02 31.36
C HIS A 133 -33.74 -2.07 30.11
N ASP A 134 -34.12 -2.90 29.14
CA ASP A 134 -33.44 -2.98 27.87
C ASP A 134 -33.65 -1.69 27.06
N THR A 135 -32.57 -1.21 26.45
CA THR A 135 -32.59 -0.05 25.56
C THR A 135 -32.26 -0.46 24.13
N GLN A 136 -32.60 0.38 23.16
CA GLN A 136 -32.42 0.10 21.74
C GLN A 136 -31.26 0.89 21.17
N LEU A 137 -30.36 0.19 20.45
CA LEU A 137 -29.29 0.78 19.68
C LEU A 137 -29.48 0.44 18.20
N ARG A 138 -29.46 1.45 17.34
CA ARG A 138 -29.56 1.29 15.89
C ARG A 138 -28.19 0.93 15.32
N ILE A 139 -28.11 -0.16 14.59
CA ILE A 139 -26.87 -0.65 13.95
C ILE A 139 -27.11 -0.89 12.46
N GLY A 140 -26.06 -0.77 11.64
CA GLY A 140 -26.15 -1.06 10.20
C GLY A 140 -26.44 -2.54 9.91
N ALA A 141 -27.16 -2.84 8.83
CA ALA A 141 -27.52 -4.21 8.47
C ALA A 141 -26.30 -5.14 8.30
N ASN A 142 -25.20 -4.67 7.72
CA ASN A 142 -23.98 -5.48 7.60
C ASN A 142 -23.38 -5.82 8.97
N LEU A 143 -23.39 -4.88 9.92
CA LEU A 143 -22.93 -5.15 11.29
C LEU A 143 -23.87 -6.14 12.00
N ALA A 144 -25.19 -5.97 11.85
CA ALA A 144 -26.15 -6.90 12.43
C ALA A 144 -25.95 -8.33 11.90
N LEU A 145 -25.70 -8.48 10.59
CA LEU A 145 -25.37 -9.76 9.98
C LEU A 145 -24.06 -10.34 10.54
N ALA A 146 -23.00 -9.52 10.63
CA ALA A 146 -21.73 -9.93 11.22
C ALA A 146 -21.93 -10.45 12.66
N LEU A 147 -22.62 -9.69 13.52
CA LEU A 147 -22.90 -10.10 14.90
C LEU A 147 -23.66 -11.44 14.97
N ARG A 148 -24.59 -11.72 14.05
CA ARG A 148 -25.29 -13.01 14.01
C ARG A 148 -24.38 -14.19 13.64
N HIS A 149 -23.40 -13.97 12.76
CA HIS A 149 -22.39 -14.98 12.42
C HIS A 149 -21.29 -15.12 13.47
N LEU A 150 -21.08 -14.09 14.28
CA LEU A 150 -20.03 -14.05 15.30
C LEU A 150 -20.49 -14.55 16.67
N ARG A 151 -21.78 -14.48 16.99
CA ARG A 151 -22.28 -14.97 18.28
C ARG A 151 -22.10 -16.49 18.40
N SER A 152 -21.79 -16.93 19.62
CA SER A 152 -21.79 -18.33 19.99
C SER A 152 -23.16 -18.74 20.53
N GLU A 153 -23.47 -20.04 20.53
CA GLU A 153 -24.62 -20.56 21.28
C GLU A 153 -24.26 -20.88 22.74
N ASP A 154 -22.97 -21.02 23.04
CA ASP A 154 -22.47 -21.55 24.33
C ASP A 154 -22.07 -20.47 25.35
N GLY A 155 -21.85 -19.23 24.91
CA GLY A 155 -21.40 -18.16 25.80
C GLY A 155 -21.29 -16.79 25.14
N PRO A 156 -21.19 -15.71 25.95
CA PRO A 156 -21.02 -14.38 25.43
C PRO A 156 -19.65 -14.19 24.78
N ARG A 157 -19.58 -13.29 23.80
CA ARG A 157 -18.34 -12.95 23.08
C ARG A 157 -18.04 -11.47 23.27
N ALA A 158 -16.90 -11.16 23.89
CA ALA A 158 -16.47 -9.78 24.13
C ALA A 158 -15.84 -9.19 22.87
N LEU A 159 -16.46 -8.14 22.34
CA LEU A 159 -16.08 -7.48 21.09
C LEU A 159 -15.84 -5.99 21.28
N TRP A 160 -14.86 -5.44 20.57
CA TRP A 160 -14.81 -4.03 20.25
C TRP A 160 -15.32 -3.80 18.83
N VAL A 161 -16.33 -2.95 18.68
CA VAL A 161 -16.97 -2.61 17.40
C VAL A 161 -17.07 -1.10 17.33
N ASP A 162 -16.37 -0.45 16.40
CA ASP A 162 -16.30 1.01 16.26
C ASP A 162 -17.68 1.71 16.27
N ALA A 163 -18.66 1.19 15.53
CA ALA A 163 -19.99 1.76 15.43
C ALA A 163 -20.85 1.63 16.71
N ILE A 164 -20.45 0.78 17.66
CA ILE A 164 -21.15 0.62 18.95
C ILE A 164 -20.32 1.22 20.08
N CYS A 165 -19.02 0.98 20.10
CA CYS A 165 -18.13 1.34 21.21
C CYS A 165 -17.76 2.82 21.22
N ILE A 166 -17.85 3.51 20.08
CA ILE A 166 -17.60 4.95 19.94
C ILE A 166 -18.95 5.65 19.80
N ASN A 167 -19.18 6.69 20.59
CA ASN A 167 -20.29 7.60 20.38
C ASN A 167 -20.04 8.45 19.14
N GLN A 168 -20.57 8.01 18.00
CA GLN A 168 -20.35 8.66 16.70
C GLN A 168 -20.94 10.08 16.62
N GLU A 169 -21.87 10.43 17.52
CA GLU A 169 -22.48 11.75 17.61
C GLU A 169 -21.66 12.75 18.46
N ASP A 170 -20.73 12.25 19.30
CA ASP A 170 -19.79 13.08 20.05
C ASP A 170 -18.45 13.18 19.31
N LEU A 171 -18.26 14.31 18.65
CA LEU A 171 -17.06 14.60 17.84
C LEU A 171 -15.77 14.56 18.67
N SER A 172 -15.82 15.00 19.94
CA SER A 172 -14.66 14.96 20.83
C SER A 172 -14.32 13.54 21.24
N GLU A 173 -15.34 12.72 21.52
CA GLU A 173 -15.13 11.30 21.81
C GLU A 173 -14.57 10.56 20.59
N ARG A 174 -15.15 10.80 19.40
CA ARG A 174 -14.68 10.21 18.14
C ARG A 174 -13.22 10.54 17.86
N GLU A 175 -12.81 11.80 17.94
CA GLU A 175 -11.41 12.21 17.73
C GLU A 175 -10.46 11.51 18.71
N GLN A 176 -10.85 11.42 19.98
CA GLN A 176 -10.07 10.74 21.01
C GLN A 176 -9.97 9.22 20.76
N GLN A 177 -11.06 8.58 20.34
CA GLN A 177 -11.06 7.13 20.07
C GLN A 177 -10.29 6.80 18.77
N VAL A 178 -10.37 7.65 17.73
CA VAL A 178 -9.56 7.50 16.51
C VAL A 178 -8.07 7.56 16.84
N GLN A 179 -7.63 8.48 17.71
CA GLN A 179 -6.24 8.52 18.18
C GLN A 179 -5.81 7.19 18.85
N ARG A 180 -6.76 6.49 19.47
CA ARG A 180 -6.53 5.26 20.25
C ARG A 180 -6.75 3.95 19.49
N MET A 181 -7.30 3.99 18.27
CA MET A 181 -7.55 2.80 17.46
C MET A 181 -6.30 1.92 17.34
N SER A 182 -5.13 2.54 17.22
CA SER A 182 -3.85 1.82 17.18
C SER A 182 -3.62 0.88 18.37
N THR A 183 -3.93 1.34 19.59
CA THR A 183 -3.82 0.54 20.81
C THR A 183 -4.93 -0.49 20.88
N ILE A 184 -6.16 -0.13 20.47
CA ILE A 184 -7.32 -1.03 20.51
C ILE A 184 -7.12 -2.27 19.63
N PHE A 185 -6.67 -2.12 18.39
CA PHE A 185 -6.42 -3.25 17.50
C PHE A 185 -5.17 -4.05 17.92
N ARG A 186 -4.13 -3.37 18.43
CA ARG A 186 -2.90 -4.01 18.92
C ARG A 186 -3.10 -4.86 20.17
N GLU A 187 -4.00 -4.43 21.06
CA GLU A 187 -4.30 -5.11 22.32
C GLU A 187 -5.49 -6.08 22.25
N ALA A 188 -6.20 -6.14 21.13
CA ALA A 188 -7.19 -7.19 20.88
C ALA A 188 -6.52 -8.58 20.91
N ASP A 189 -7.23 -9.60 21.38
CA ASP A 189 -6.77 -11.00 21.31
C ASP A 189 -6.74 -11.49 19.87
N ARG A 190 -7.70 -11.03 19.07
CA ARG A 190 -7.82 -11.31 17.65
C ARG A 190 -8.58 -10.18 16.97
N VAL A 191 -8.20 -9.89 15.74
CA VAL A 191 -9.00 -9.07 14.83
C VAL A 191 -9.81 -9.98 13.92
N VAL A 192 -11.13 -9.84 13.97
CA VAL A 192 -12.04 -10.58 13.09
C VAL A 192 -12.38 -9.71 11.91
N VAL A 193 -11.89 -10.10 10.74
CA VAL A 193 -12.18 -9.44 9.47
C VAL A 193 -13.46 -10.03 8.89
N TRP A 194 -14.56 -9.28 8.95
CA TRP A 194 -15.83 -9.67 8.37
C TRP A 194 -15.91 -9.25 6.90
N LEU A 195 -15.93 -10.24 6.01
CA LEU A 195 -15.99 -10.05 4.56
C LEU A 195 -17.41 -10.06 4.01
N GLY A 196 -18.44 -10.28 4.84
CA GLY A 196 -19.83 -10.44 4.43
C GLY A 196 -20.27 -11.91 4.35
N PRO A 197 -21.50 -12.18 3.88
CA PRO A 197 -22.04 -13.53 3.77
C PRO A 197 -21.32 -14.36 2.68
N GLU A 198 -21.49 -15.68 2.73
CA GLU A 198 -21.01 -16.57 1.69
C GLU A 198 -21.61 -16.20 0.32
N SER A 199 -20.76 -16.17 -0.71
CA SER A 199 -21.19 -16.26 -2.11
C SER A 199 -20.90 -17.66 -2.65
N THR A 200 -21.49 -18.01 -3.80
CA THR A 200 -21.37 -19.33 -4.46
C THR A 200 -19.94 -19.88 -4.47
N ASP A 201 -18.96 -19.00 -4.73
CA ASP A 201 -17.57 -19.41 -4.94
C ASP A 201 -16.62 -18.96 -3.80
N SER A 202 -17.12 -18.26 -2.79
CA SER A 202 -16.29 -17.72 -1.69
C SER A 202 -15.56 -18.81 -0.89
N ASN A 203 -16.24 -19.92 -0.59
CA ASN A 203 -15.66 -21.04 0.13
C ASN A 203 -14.55 -21.73 -0.69
N LEU A 204 -14.73 -21.84 -2.01
CA LEU A 204 -13.71 -22.39 -2.90
C LEU A 204 -12.46 -21.50 -2.88
N ALA A 205 -12.64 -20.18 -3.02
CA ALA A 205 -11.54 -19.22 -2.96
C ALA A 205 -10.76 -19.30 -1.64
N MET A 206 -11.47 -19.32 -0.50
CA MET A 206 -10.84 -19.42 0.82
C MET A 206 -10.07 -20.73 0.99
N GLN A 207 -10.63 -21.87 0.58
CA GLN A 207 -9.92 -23.17 0.65
C GLN A 207 -8.65 -23.18 -0.19
N ARG A 208 -8.68 -22.56 -1.37
CA ARG A 208 -7.54 -22.49 -2.29
C ARG A 208 -6.45 -21.56 -1.79
N LEU A 209 -6.81 -20.37 -1.31
CA LEU A 209 -5.87 -19.44 -0.70
C LEU A 209 -5.25 -20.01 0.59
N ASP A 210 -6.06 -20.64 1.46
CA ASP A 210 -5.56 -21.32 2.66
C ASP A 210 -4.58 -22.45 2.30
N PHE A 211 -4.89 -23.25 1.28
CA PHE A 211 -4.00 -24.31 0.82
C PHE A 211 -2.67 -23.76 0.28
N ILE A 212 -2.70 -22.73 -0.58
CA ILE A 212 -1.48 -22.06 -1.07
C ILE A 212 -0.66 -21.52 0.10
N GLY A 213 -1.31 -20.82 1.04
CA GLY A 213 -0.66 -20.21 2.19
C GLY A 213 0.03 -21.21 3.12
N LYS A 214 -0.43 -22.47 3.14
CA LYS A 214 0.22 -23.57 3.87
C LYS A 214 1.43 -24.16 3.15
N GLN A 215 1.60 -23.92 1.85
CA GLN A 215 2.76 -24.44 1.09
C GLN A 215 3.99 -23.56 1.24
N VAL A 216 3.83 -22.31 1.67
CA VAL A 216 4.89 -21.30 1.66
C VAL A 216 4.94 -20.55 3.00
N VAL A 217 6.11 -20.02 3.30
CA VAL A 217 6.38 -19.10 4.39
C VAL A 217 6.98 -17.84 3.77
N ASN A 218 6.40 -16.67 4.05
CA ASN A 218 7.05 -15.41 3.71
C ASN A 218 7.95 -14.98 4.87
N THR A 219 9.14 -14.52 4.52
CA THR A 219 10.11 -13.98 5.47
C THR A 219 10.03 -12.45 5.52
N MET A 220 10.57 -11.85 6.58
CA MET A 220 10.62 -10.39 6.77
C MET A 220 11.47 -9.69 5.70
N ASP A 221 12.37 -10.42 5.06
CA ASP A 221 13.21 -10.02 3.93
C ASP A 221 12.55 -10.36 2.57
N ASN A 222 11.24 -10.59 2.54
CA ASN A 222 10.41 -10.81 1.35
C ASN A 222 10.74 -12.06 0.52
N TRP A 223 11.39 -13.05 1.11
CA TRP A 223 11.56 -14.35 0.45
C TRP A 223 10.31 -15.22 0.60
N ASN A 224 10.03 -15.99 -0.44
CA ASN A 224 9.07 -17.07 -0.41
C ASN A 224 9.84 -18.38 -0.24
N ILE A 225 9.74 -19.00 0.93
CA ILE A 225 10.39 -20.28 1.23
C ILE A 225 9.29 -21.33 1.37
N SER A 226 9.54 -22.55 0.89
CA SER A 226 8.61 -23.66 1.12
C SER A 226 8.39 -23.89 2.61
N SER A 227 7.15 -24.16 3.01
CA SER A 227 6.87 -24.57 4.41
C SER A 227 7.52 -25.93 4.68
N PRO A 228 7.96 -26.20 5.93
CA PRO A 228 8.46 -27.53 6.31
C PRO A 228 7.45 -28.65 6.07
N GLU A 229 6.15 -28.33 6.15
CA GLU A 229 5.02 -29.23 5.93
C GLU A 229 4.43 -29.17 4.51
N ALA A 230 5.10 -28.49 3.57
CA ALA A 230 4.57 -28.30 2.23
C ALA A 230 4.45 -29.65 1.49
N VAL A 231 3.29 -29.85 0.85
CA VAL A 231 3.07 -30.98 -0.08
C VAL A 231 3.37 -30.59 -1.53
N ALA A 232 3.47 -29.29 -1.82
CA ALA A 232 3.88 -28.74 -3.10
C ALA A 232 5.10 -27.80 -2.94
N PRO A 233 6.28 -28.33 -2.57
CA PRO A 233 7.46 -27.55 -2.20
C PRO A 233 7.92 -26.56 -3.28
N ASP A 234 7.83 -26.94 -4.56
CA ASP A 234 8.28 -26.12 -5.68
C ASP A 234 7.43 -24.86 -5.91
N TRP A 235 6.27 -24.75 -5.28
CA TRP A 235 5.39 -23.59 -5.46
C TRP A 235 5.99 -22.31 -4.90
N CYS A 236 7.00 -22.35 -4.02
CA CYS A 236 7.68 -21.14 -3.54
C CYS A 236 8.41 -20.37 -4.67
N TYR A 237 8.84 -21.08 -5.73
CA TYR A 237 9.56 -20.48 -6.83
C TYR A 237 8.63 -19.76 -7.81
N PHE A 238 9.03 -18.56 -8.25
CA PHE A 238 8.24 -17.70 -9.14
C PHE A 238 7.86 -18.36 -10.49
N ARG A 239 8.68 -19.30 -10.97
CA ARG A 239 8.54 -19.98 -12.27
C ARG A 239 7.52 -21.13 -12.30
N TYR A 240 7.15 -21.68 -11.14
CA TYR A 240 6.21 -22.80 -11.09
C TYR A 240 4.78 -22.31 -11.03
N ALA A 241 3.96 -22.73 -12.00
CA ALA A 241 2.54 -22.41 -12.01
C ALA A 241 1.79 -23.16 -10.89
N ILE A 242 0.79 -22.50 -10.32
CA ILE A 242 -0.16 -23.15 -9.41
C ILE A 242 -1.26 -23.77 -10.29
N PRO A 243 -1.45 -25.12 -10.25
CA PRO A 243 -2.28 -25.85 -11.18
C PRO A 243 -3.77 -25.78 -10.81
N TYR A 244 -4.30 -24.56 -10.67
CA TYR A 244 -5.72 -24.31 -10.47
C TYR A 244 -6.43 -24.06 -11.80
N SER A 245 -7.68 -24.50 -11.86
CA SER A 245 -8.60 -24.28 -12.97
C SER A 245 -9.01 -22.81 -13.08
N THR A 246 -9.52 -22.41 -14.24
CA THR A 246 -10.08 -21.06 -14.45
C THR A 246 -11.17 -20.72 -13.44
N ALA A 247 -12.03 -21.67 -13.07
CA ALA A 247 -13.10 -21.44 -12.10
C ALA A 247 -12.55 -21.09 -10.70
N GLU A 248 -11.49 -21.78 -10.26
CA GLU A 248 -10.84 -21.53 -8.97
C GLU A 248 -10.17 -20.16 -8.93
N TRP A 249 -9.50 -19.78 -10.01
CA TRP A 249 -8.90 -18.45 -10.11
C TRP A 249 -9.94 -17.33 -10.21
N THR A 250 -11.03 -17.52 -10.95
CA THR A 250 -12.15 -16.57 -10.98
C THR A 250 -12.75 -16.39 -9.58
N ALA A 251 -12.87 -17.47 -8.81
CA ALA A 251 -13.32 -17.43 -7.42
C ALA A 251 -12.36 -16.61 -6.54
N ILE A 252 -11.05 -16.84 -6.66
CA ILE A 252 -10.02 -16.04 -5.96
C ILE A 252 -10.13 -14.57 -6.35
N ASN A 253 -10.22 -14.27 -7.64
CA ASN A 253 -10.35 -12.90 -8.13
C ASN A 253 -11.60 -12.22 -7.55
N ALA A 254 -12.76 -12.87 -7.57
CA ALA A 254 -13.99 -12.34 -6.99
C ALA A 254 -13.88 -12.12 -5.46
N PHE A 255 -13.21 -13.03 -4.74
CA PHE A 255 -12.96 -12.89 -3.31
C PHE A 255 -12.08 -11.68 -2.98
N LEU A 256 -11.02 -11.46 -3.76
CA LEU A 256 -10.13 -10.30 -3.61
C LEU A 256 -10.87 -8.97 -3.90
N HIS A 257 -11.94 -8.96 -4.69
CA HIS A 257 -12.72 -7.76 -4.99
C HIS A 257 -13.75 -7.37 -3.92
N ARG A 258 -13.86 -8.12 -2.81
CA ARG A 258 -14.79 -7.76 -1.73
C ARG A 258 -14.43 -6.41 -1.09
N ASP A 259 -15.45 -5.63 -0.75
CA ASP A 259 -15.33 -4.21 -0.37
C ASP A 259 -14.39 -3.94 0.80
N TRP A 260 -14.30 -4.90 1.74
CA TRP A 260 -13.43 -4.78 2.91
C TRP A 260 -11.99 -4.43 2.52
N PHE A 261 -11.43 -5.14 1.53
CA PHE A 261 -10.05 -4.94 1.08
C PHE A 261 -9.80 -3.53 0.54
N SER A 262 -10.84 -2.82 0.10
CA SER A 262 -10.73 -1.48 -0.49
C SER A 262 -10.75 -0.37 0.56
N ARG A 263 -11.20 -0.61 1.80
CA ARG A 263 -11.34 0.44 2.82
C ARG A 263 -10.00 0.98 3.29
N VAL A 264 -9.94 2.25 3.67
CA VAL A 264 -8.72 2.86 4.21
C VAL A 264 -8.36 2.34 5.61
N TRP A 265 -9.37 2.17 6.47
CA TRP A 265 -9.18 1.84 7.88
C TRP A 265 -8.56 0.45 8.10
N VAL A 266 -8.82 -0.49 7.20
CA VAL A 266 -8.33 -1.87 7.31
C VAL A 266 -6.82 -1.98 7.32
N VAL A 267 -6.12 -0.95 6.81
CA VAL A 267 -4.66 -0.83 6.88
C VAL A 267 -4.19 -0.90 8.33
N GLN A 268 -4.72 -0.03 9.19
CA GLN A 268 -4.37 -0.06 10.62
C GLN A 268 -4.90 -1.30 11.32
N GLU A 269 -6.16 -1.67 11.03
CA GLU A 269 -6.85 -2.77 11.71
C GLU A 269 -6.08 -4.08 11.55
N ILE A 270 -5.55 -4.37 10.35
CA ILE A 270 -4.87 -5.62 10.06
C ILE A 270 -3.36 -5.59 10.33
N GLN A 271 -2.69 -4.44 10.09
CA GLN A 271 -1.25 -4.33 10.30
C GLN A 271 -0.88 -4.29 11.79
N LEU A 272 -1.80 -3.83 12.65
CA LEU A 272 -1.59 -3.78 14.09
C LEU A 272 -2.09 -5.03 14.82
N ALA A 273 -2.83 -5.90 14.14
CA ALA A 273 -3.34 -7.14 14.71
C ALA A 273 -2.20 -8.08 15.12
N THR A 274 -2.27 -8.63 16.33
CA THR A 274 -1.36 -9.73 16.74
C THR A 274 -1.81 -11.08 16.20
N ASP A 275 -3.11 -11.26 16.08
CA ASP A 275 -3.76 -12.42 15.49
C ASP A 275 -4.97 -11.91 14.69
N ALA A 276 -5.23 -12.52 13.54
CA ALA A 276 -6.34 -12.12 12.69
C ALA A 276 -6.91 -13.28 11.89
N VAL A 277 -8.24 -13.23 11.71
CA VAL A 277 -8.99 -14.22 10.92
C VAL A 277 -9.88 -13.51 9.91
N LEU A 278 -9.89 -14.02 8.69
CA LEU A 278 -10.85 -13.65 7.66
C LEU A 278 -12.10 -14.52 7.82
N GLN A 279 -13.25 -13.90 8.02
CA GLN A 279 -14.54 -14.57 8.15
C GLN A 279 -15.47 -14.15 7.02
N CYS A 280 -15.95 -15.14 6.26
CA CYS A 280 -16.93 -14.99 5.19
C CYS A 280 -18.10 -15.93 5.50
N GLY A 281 -19.21 -15.37 5.98
CA GLY A 281 -20.27 -16.15 6.60
C GLY A 281 -19.77 -16.99 7.78
N PHE A 282 -19.93 -18.31 7.71
CA PHE A 282 -19.40 -19.25 8.71
C PHE A 282 -17.99 -19.78 8.40
N ALA A 283 -17.49 -19.58 7.19
CA ALA A 283 -16.14 -20.00 6.83
C ALA A 283 -15.09 -19.04 7.40
N GLN A 284 -13.96 -19.58 7.85
CA GLN A 284 -12.83 -18.83 8.41
C GLN A 284 -11.50 -19.24 7.78
N MET A 285 -10.59 -18.30 7.65
CA MET A 285 -9.22 -18.50 7.18
C MET A 285 -8.26 -17.61 7.97
N SER A 286 -7.09 -18.14 8.34
CA SER A 286 -6.04 -17.35 8.99
C SER A 286 -5.55 -16.23 8.07
N TRP A 287 -5.41 -15.01 8.61
CA TRP A 287 -4.81 -13.90 7.86
C TRP A 287 -3.37 -14.22 7.44
N SER A 288 -2.61 -14.96 8.27
CA SER A 288 -1.24 -15.36 7.95
C SER A 288 -1.18 -16.20 6.66
N TYR A 289 -2.05 -17.21 6.53
CA TYR A 289 -2.11 -18.03 5.32
C TYR A 289 -2.61 -17.24 4.11
N PHE A 290 -3.58 -16.34 4.30
CA PHE A 290 -4.01 -15.44 3.23
C PHE A 290 -2.88 -14.53 2.74
N ARG A 291 -2.13 -13.90 3.65
CA ARG A 291 -0.95 -13.08 3.35
C ARG A 291 0.04 -13.88 2.51
N ARG A 292 0.40 -15.08 2.99
CA ARG A 292 1.32 -16.00 2.32
C ARG A 292 0.90 -16.32 0.90
N ALA A 293 -0.38 -16.62 0.69
CA ALA A 293 -0.92 -16.87 -0.63
C ALA A 293 -0.85 -15.63 -1.53
N VAL A 294 -1.29 -14.47 -1.06
CA VAL A 294 -1.31 -13.23 -1.86
C VAL A 294 0.09 -12.80 -2.27
N VAL A 295 1.05 -12.79 -1.34
CA VAL A 295 2.46 -12.42 -1.61
C VAL A 295 3.09 -13.40 -2.61
N LEU A 296 2.84 -14.71 -2.45
CA LEU A 296 3.33 -15.70 -3.40
C LEU A 296 2.74 -15.49 -4.80
N LEU A 297 1.42 -15.29 -4.89
CA LEU A 297 0.72 -15.10 -6.16
C LEU A 297 1.21 -13.85 -6.89
N TRP A 298 1.48 -12.77 -6.17
CA TRP A 298 2.04 -11.54 -6.74
C TRP A 298 3.43 -11.76 -7.34
N GLY A 299 4.26 -12.58 -6.69
CA GLY A 299 5.60 -12.91 -7.16
C GLY A 299 5.67 -13.92 -8.31
N LYS A 300 4.54 -14.43 -8.84
CA LYS A 300 4.55 -15.37 -9.97
C LYS A 300 4.82 -14.64 -11.29
N GLN A 301 5.61 -15.26 -12.16
CA GLN A 301 5.94 -14.71 -13.47
C GLN A 301 4.71 -14.60 -14.38
N ASP A 302 3.90 -15.66 -14.42
CA ASP A 302 2.72 -15.79 -15.27
C ASP A 302 1.46 -16.07 -14.43
N PRO A 303 0.92 -15.08 -13.70
CA PRO A 303 -0.38 -15.22 -13.04
C PRO A 303 -1.49 -15.49 -14.07
N CYS A 304 -2.54 -16.23 -13.67
CA CYS A 304 -3.69 -16.50 -14.54
C CYS A 304 -4.25 -15.17 -15.09
N PRO A 305 -4.60 -15.09 -16.39
CA PRO A 305 -5.29 -13.93 -16.96
C PRO A 305 -6.59 -13.54 -16.23
N CYS A 306 -7.20 -14.53 -15.59
CA CYS A 306 -8.43 -14.37 -14.82
C CYS A 306 -8.24 -13.74 -13.43
N LEU A 307 -7.00 -13.52 -13.00
CA LEU A 307 -6.64 -12.84 -11.75
C LEU A 307 -6.14 -11.43 -12.08
N SER A 308 -6.86 -10.41 -11.61
CA SER A 308 -6.44 -9.02 -11.81
C SER A 308 -5.12 -8.74 -11.10
N ARG A 309 -4.04 -8.52 -11.87
CA ARG A 309 -2.72 -8.13 -11.36
C ARG A 309 -2.77 -6.83 -10.58
N HIS A 310 -3.52 -5.83 -11.07
CA HIS A 310 -3.75 -4.57 -10.36
C HIS A 310 -4.39 -4.80 -8.98
N ARG A 311 -5.46 -5.61 -8.92
CA ARG A 311 -6.13 -5.92 -7.64
C ARG A 311 -5.22 -6.71 -6.71
N LEU A 312 -4.48 -7.67 -7.25
CA LEU A 312 -3.52 -8.46 -6.49
C LEU A 312 -2.42 -7.57 -5.90
N SER A 313 -1.83 -6.66 -6.68
CA SER A 313 -0.87 -5.64 -6.21
C SER A 313 -1.45 -4.76 -5.11
N PHE A 314 -2.71 -4.34 -5.25
CA PHE A 314 -3.39 -3.51 -4.28
C PHE A 314 -3.59 -4.21 -2.92
N ILE A 315 -3.87 -5.51 -2.93
CA ILE A 315 -4.04 -6.32 -1.71
C ILE A 315 -2.70 -6.80 -1.16
N GLU A 316 -1.73 -7.09 -2.03
CA GLU A 316 -0.39 -7.47 -1.62
C GLU A 316 0.28 -6.38 -0.77
N ARG A 317 0.09 -5.10 -1.14
CA ARG A 317 0.50 -3.96 -0.29
C ARG A 317 -0.16 -3.96 1.10
N LEU A 318 -1.38 -4.48 1.23
CA LEU A 318 -2.03 -4.67 2.53
C LEU A 318 -1.48 -5.89 3.28
N ALA A 319 -1.08 -6.93 2.55
CA ALA A 319 -0.62 -8.19 3.08
C ALA A 319 0.81 -8.08 3.63
N ASN A 320 1.70 -7.36 2.93
CA ASN A 320 3.08 -7.15 3.36
C ASN A 320 3.17 -6.45 4.72
N VAL A 321 4.12 -6.90 5.54
CA VAL A 321 4.32 -6.38 6.90
C VAL A 321 5.07 -5.06 6.83
N VAL A 322 4.54 -4.03 7.49
CA VAL A 322 5.26 -2.77 7.68
C VAL A 322 6.41 -2.99 8.66
N GLN A 323 7.64 -2.75 8.20
CA GLN A 323 8.83 -2.85 9.03
C GLN A 323 9.01 -1.61 9.91
N ALA A 324 9.72 -1.76 11.02
CA ALA A 324 9.92 -0.68 11.98
C ALA A 324 10.75 0.50 11.40
N ASP A 325 11.59 0.23 10.40
CA ASP A 325 12.41 1.20 9.66
C ASP A 325 11.72 1.74 8.40
N THR A 326 10.52 1.27 8.05
CA THR A 326 9.77 1.79 6.90
C THR A 326 9.50 3.29 7.08
N PRO A 327 9.91 4.17 6.13
CA PRO A 327 9.70 5.60 6.22
C PRO A 327 8.22 6.01 6.31
N VAL A 328 7.95 7.17 6.92
CA VAL A 328 6.60 7.73 7.10
C VAL A 328 5.83 7.79 5.79
N TYR A 329 6.48 8.23 4.71
CA TYR A 329 5.91 8.26 3.37
C TYR A 329 5.41 6.90 2.90
N HIS A 330 6.19 5.83 3.02
CA HIS A 330 5.77 4.50 2.58
C HIS A 330 4.61 3.96 3.41
N ARG A 331 4.60 4.22 4.74
CA ARG A 331 3.46 3.86 5.60
C ARG A 331 2.19 4.60 5.21
N PHE A 332 2.31 5.89 4.90
CA PHE A 332 1.20 6.69 4.39
C PHE A 332 0.70 6.15 3.05
N HIS A 333 1.59 5.75 2.14
CA HIS A 333 1.21 5.23 0.82
C HIS A 333 0.41 3.93 0.84
N LEU A 334 0.35 3.21 1.98
CA LEU A 334 -0.56 2.09 2.14
C LEU A 334 -2.03 2.49 2.07
N THR A 335 -2.36 3.75 2.40
CA THR A 335 -3.74 4.27 2.27
C THR A 335 -4.08 4.74 0.87
N ALA A 336 -3.11 4.83 -0.05
CA ALA A 336 -3.31 5.31 -1.40
C ALA A 336 -4.17 4.35 -2.23
N GLY A 337 -5.18 4.90 -2.93
CA GLY A 337 -6.14 4.11 -3.73
C GLY A 337 -7.26 3.46 -2.91
N ARG A 338 -7.23 3.56 -1.58
CA ARG A 338 -8.27 3.00 -0.69
C ARG A 338 -9.47 3.93 -0.57
N SER A 339 -10.66 3.35 -0.43
CA SER A 339 -11.91 4.08 -0.24
C SER A 339 -12.04 4.61 1.18
N CYS A 340 -12.43 5.88 1.31
CA CYS A 340 -12.78 6.55 2.55
C CYS A 340 -13.98 7.46 2.31
N ALA A 341 -14.93 7.53 3.26
CA ALA A 341 -16.06 8.44 3.19
C ALA A 341 -15.64 9.88 3.55
N ASP A 342 -14.81 10.01 4.59
CA ASP A 342 -14.18 11.26 4.98
C ASP A 342 -12.77 11.35 4.38
N PRO A 343 -12.44 12.36 3.55
CA PRO A 343 -11.12 12.50 2.97
C PRO A 343 -9.97 12.54 3.99
N ARG A 344 -10.22 13.06 5.21
CA ARG A 344 -9.20 13.16 6.28
C ARG A 344 -8.73 11.78 6.77
N ASP A 345 -9.56 10.75 6.59
CA ASP A 345 -9.20 9.37 6.95
C ASP A 345 -8.08 8.79 6.08
N ARG A 346 -7.73 9.43 4.96
CA ARG A 346 -6.49 9.10 4.22
C ARG A 346 -5.25 9.21 5.09
N ILE A 347 -5.22 10.18 6.00
CA ILE A 347 -4.15 10.39 6.97
C ILE A 347 -4.43 9.56 8.22
N TYR A 348 -5.63 9.70 8.80
CA TYR A 348 -5.94 9.06 10.09
C TYR A 348 -6.01 7.54 10.00
N GLY A 349 -6.29 6.97 8.83
CA GLY A 349 -6.21 5.54 8.54
C GLY A 349 -4.79 4.99 8.46
N ALA A 350 -3.75 5.83 8.43
CA ALA A 350 -2.34 5.44 8.56
C ALA A 350 -1.71 5.82 9.93
N LEU A 351 -2.35 6.70 10.69
CA LEU A 351 -1.87 7.24 11.98
C LEU A 351 -1.22 6.21 12.92
N GLY A 352 -1.88 5.07 13.14
CA GLY A 352 -1.40 4.01 14.03
C GLY A 352 -0.18 3.24 13.52
N LEU A 353 0.19 3.43 12.26
CA LEU A 353 1.40 2.86 11.67
C LEU A 353 2.60 3.78 11.79
N PHE A 354 2.42 5.08 12.02
CA PHE A 354 3.55 6.00 12.09
C PHE A 354 4.45 5.73 13.31
N PRO A 355 5.74 6.10 13.24
CA PRO A 355 6.60 6.12 14.43
C PRO A 355 5.98 6.96 15.55
N ASP A 356 6.15 6.55 16.81
CA ASP A 356 5.47 7.17 17.95
C ASP A 356 5.74 8.69 18.05
N ASP A 357 6.97 9.12 17.77
CA ASP A 357 7.37 10.53 17.80
C ASP A 357 6.75 11.37 16.67
N PHE A 358 6.46 10.75 15.51
CA PHE A 358 5.68 11.39 14.44
C PHE A 358 4.18 11.35 14.74
N GLN A 359 3.67 10.25 15.30
CA GLN A 359 2.26 10.10 15.65
C GLN A 359 1.81 11.21 16.63
N LEU A 360 2.67 11.62 17.56
CA LEU A 360 2.40 12.73 18.49
C LEU A 360 2.23 14.10 17.81
N LYS A 361 2.70 14.25 16.56
CA LYS A 361 2.57 15.49 15.77
C LYS A 361 1.28 15.54 14.95
N VAL A 362 0.55 14.43 14.86
CA VAL A 362 -0.67 14.31 14.05
C VAL A 362 -1.83 13.97 14.98
N SER A 363 -2.81 14.88 15.07
CA SER A 363 -4.00 14.68 15.89
C SER A 363 -5.27 14.72 15.02
N PRO A 364 -6.22 13.78 15.20
CA PRO A 364 -7.52 13.81 14.54
C PRO A 364 -8.26 15.12 14.83
N GLN A 365 -8.59 15.84 13.77
CA GLN A 365 -9.32 17.10 13.78
C GLN A 365 -10.38 17.09 12.68
N TYR A 366 -11.54 16.50 12.98
CA TYR A 366 -12.68 16.41 12.06
C TYR A 366 -13.51 17.70 12.02
N SER A 367 -13.24 18.64 12.93
CA SER A 367 -13.82 20.00 12.88
C SER A 367 -13.15 20.91 11.84
N LEU A 368 -11.92 20.62 11.42
CA LEU A 368 -11.17 21.45 10.47
C LEU A 368 -11.50 21.12 9.00
N PRO A 369 -11.41 22.11 8.09
CA PRO A 369 -11.43 21.87 6.65
C PRO A 369 -10.37 20.87 6.21
N VAL A 370 -10.67 20.05 5.19
CA VAL A 370 -9.77 19.02 4.66
C VAL A 370 -8.39 19.59 4.28
N GLY A 371 -8.37 20.75 3.62
CA GLY A 371 -7.13 21.41 3.21
C GLY A 371 -6.22 21.80 4.37
N ASP A 372 -6.79 22.21 5.51
CA ASP A 372 -6.03 22.60 6.69
C ASP A 372 -5.41 21.38 7.38
N VAL A 373 -6.14 20.27 7.43
CA VAL A 373 -5.63 18.98 7.93
C VAL A 373 -4.48 18.48 7.06
N TYR A 374 -4.62 18.54 5.74
CA TYR A 374 -3.56 18.12 4.81
C TYR A 374 -2.33 19.02 4.93
N LEU A 375 -2.51 20.34 5.05
CA LEU A 375 -1.43 21.29 5.27
C LEU A 375 -0.67 20.99 6.58
N ALA A 376 -1.40 20.77 7.67
CA ALA A 376 -0.81 20.45 8.96
C ALA A 376 0.00 19.14 8.90
N PHE A 377 -0.55 18.11 8.25
CA PHE A 377 0.14 16.83 8.07
C PHE A 377 1.41 16.96 7.22
N VAL A 378 1.34 17.61 6.06
CA VAL A 378 2.52 17.78 5.18
C VAL A 378 3.59 18.64 5.87
N ARG A 379 3.20 19.69 6.60
CA ARG A 379 4.15 20.47 7.40
C ARG A 379 4.83 19.61 8.46
N ALA A 380 4.05 18.89 9.27
CA ALA A 380 4.58 18.00 10.30
C ALA A 380 5.55 16.97 9.69
N HIS A 381 5.21 16.42 8.53
CA HIS A 381 6.05 15.48 7.78
C HIS A 381 7.39 16.14 7.39
N ILE A 382 7.36 17.30 6.75
CA ILE A 382 8.57 18.02 6.33
C ILE A 382 9.46 18.36 7.55
N GLU A 383 8.86 18.85 8.63
CA GLU A 383 9.59 19.20 9.85
C GLU A 383 10.18 17.97 10.57
N HIS A 384 9.55 16.80 10.46
CA HIS A 384 10.01 15.57 11.10
C HIS A 384 11.04 14.81 10.25
N VAL A 385 10.71 14.55 8.99
CA VAL A 385 11.52 13.73 8.07
C VAL A 385 12.62 14.56 7.39
N GLN A 386 12.48 15.89 7.36
CA GLN A 386 13.38 16.81 6.66
C GLN A 386 13.49 16.47 5.16
N ARG A 387 12.38 16.03 4.57
CA ARG A 387 12.25 15.69 3.15
C ARG A 387 10.96 16.23 2.54
N LEU A 388 10.97 16.39 1.22
CA LEU A 388 9.88 16.89 0.38
C LEU A 388 9.25 15.78 -0.48
N GLU A 389 9.36 14.53 -0.06
CA GLU A 389 8.88 13.37 -0.82
C GLU A 389 7.37 13.39 -1.10
N LEU A 390 6.55 14.00 -0.22
CA LEU A 390 5.10 14.13 -0.45
C LEU A 390 4.76 15.09 -1.61
N LEU A 391 5.65 16.00 -2.02
CA LEU A 391 5.36 16.96 -3.09
C LEU A 391 5.15 16.27 -4.46
N LYS A 392 5.70 15.07 -4.66
CA LYS A 392 5.47 14.31 -5.90
C LYS A 392 4.00 13.88 -6.07
N ASN A 393 3.21 13.90 -5.00
CA ASN A 393 1.77 13.65 -5.04
C ASN A 393 0.95 14.92 -5.35
N CYS A 394 1.59 16.08 -5.49
CA CYS A 394 0.89 17.31 -5.86
C CYS A 394 0.44 17.27 -7.32
N GLN A 395 -0.78 17.77 -7.56
CA GLN A 395 -1.32 17.97 -8.90
C GLN A 395 -2.18 19.23 -8.94
N LEU A 396 -1.83 20.20 -9.78
CA LEU A 396 -2.56 21.47 -9.94
C LEU A 396 -3.83 21.36 -10.75
N HIS A 397 -3.87 20.43 -11.69
CA HIS A 397 -5.09 20.16 -12.42
C HIS A 397 -6.03 19.26 -11.61
N GLY A 398 -7.30 19.67 -11.48
CA GLY A 398 -8.35 18.85 -10.86
C GLY A 398 -8.35 18.83 -9.33
N ARG A 399 -7.49 19.61 -8.65
CA ARG A 399 -7.50 19.72 -7.18
C ARG A 399 -8.81 20.32 -6.66
N THR A 400 -9.29 19.77 -5.56
CA THR A 400 -10.57 20.12 -4.93
C THR A 400 -10.40 20.88 -3.63
N THR A 401 -9.24 20.71 -2.98
CA THR A 401 -8.91 21.41 -1.74
C THR A 401 -8.43 22.83 -1.99
N ASN A 402 -8.64 23.71 -1.00
CA ASN A 402 -8.14 25.08 -0.97
C ASN A 402 -6.73 25.19 -0.35
N ALA A 403 -6.05 24.06 -0.12
CA ALA A 403 -4.70 24.03 0.44
C ALA A 403 -3.68 24.66 -0.54
N PRO A 404 -2.53 25.15 -0.05
CA PRO A 404 -1.46 25.63 -0.91
C PRO A 404 -1.05 24.59 -1.96
N SER A 405 -0.64 25.02 -3.15
CA SER A 405 -0.36 24.09 -4.27
C SER A 405 0.72 23.02 -3.99
N TRP A 406 1.62 23.27 -3.03
CA TRP A 406 2.65 22.34 -2.56
C TRP A 406 2.14 21.31 -1.54
N VAL A 407 0.87 21.38 -1.14
CA VAL A 407 0.16 20.37 -0.36
C VAL A 407 -0.58 19.45 -1.33
N PRO A 408 -0.34 18.13 -1.32
CA PRO A 408 -1.10 17.20 -2.13
C PRO A 408 -2.57 17.15 -1.73
N ASP A 409 -3.44 16.91 -2.71
CA ASP A 409 -4.85 16.62 -2.46
C ASP A 409 -5.03 15.11 -2.31
N PHE A 410 -4.90 14.60 -1.09
CA PHE A 410 -5.05 13.16 -0.82
C PHE A 410 -6.48 12.65 -1.00
N SER A 411 -7.48 13.53 -1.19
CA SER A 411 -8.88 13.12 -1.38
C SER A 411 -9.13 12.51 -2.76
N SER A 412 -8.24 12.76 -3.74
CA SER A 412 -8.34 12.13 -5.05
C SER A 412 -8.30 10.61 -4.89
N LYS A 413 -9.33 9.91 -5.40
CA LYS A 413 -9.50 8.46 -5.20
C LYS A 413 -8.33 7.66 -5.75
N PHE A 414 -7.71 8.14 -6.83
CA PHE A 414 -6.44 7.66 -7.34
C PHE A 414 -5.43 8.81 -7.31
N PRO A 415 -4.17 8.60 -6.87
CA PRO A 415 -3.11 9.48 -7.35
C PRO A 415 -3.15 9.33 -8.88
N THR A 416 -3.55 10.39 -9.57
CA THR A 416 -3.90 10.36 -11.00
C THR A 416 -2.77 9.88 -11.89
N LEU A 417 -1.55 9.78 -11.33
CA LEU A 417 -0.33 9.39 -11.99
C LEU A 417 0.49 8.44 -11.08
N LYS A 418 1.01 7.36 -11.65
CA LYS A 418 2.06 6.55 -11.01
C LYS A 418 3.36 7.37 -10.97
N GLY A 419 3.96 7.52 -9.80
CA GLY A 419 5.28 8.14 -9.64
C GLY A 419 6.41 7.13 -9.77
N ALA A 420 7.62 7.61 -10.08
CA ALA A 420 8.83 6.78 -10.13
C ALA A 420 9.66 7.04 -8.87
N GLU A 421 9.63 6.09 -7.92
CA GLU A 421 10.26 6.27 -6.60
C GLU A 421 11.79 6.20 -6.63
N TRP A 422 12.37 5.84 -7.78
CA TRP A 422 13.80 5.64 -7.96
C TRP A 422 14.45 6.72 -8.85
N GLN A 423 13.92 7.95 -8.87
CA GLN A 423 14.55 9.07 -9.61
C GLN A 423 15.74 9.69 -8.85
N PHE A 424 15.66 9.83 -7.53
CA PHE A 424 16.76 10.33 -6.67
C PHE A 424 17.36 11.67 -7.10
N VAL A 425 16.51 12.61 -7.50
CA VAL A 425 16.93 13.95 -7.95
C VAL A 425 17.77 14.70 -6.93
N SER A 426 17.47 14.59 -5.63
CA SER A 426 18.32 15.15 -4.57
C SER A 426 19.03 14.08 -3.72
N GLY A 427 19.04 12.82 -4.20
CA GLY A 427 19.52 11.69 -3.41
C GLY A 427 18.80 11.61 -2.07
N TYR A 428 19.55 11.40 -0.98
CA TYR A 428 19.01 11.39 0.39
C TYR A 428 19.30 12.69 1.15
N ALA A 429 19.61 13.80 0.45
CA ALA A 429 19.88 15.09 1.10
C ALA A 429 18.64 15.61 1.83
N ALA A 430 18.81 16.17 3.03
CA ALA A 430 17.74 16.86 3.73
C ALA A 430 17.31 18.12 2.95
N CYS A 431 16.04 18.51 3.10
CA CYS A 431 15.55 19.77 2.54
C CYS A 431 16.04 20.98 3.35
N ASP A 432 16.14 22.13 2.70
CA ASP A 432 16.30 23.44 3.35
C ASP A 432 15.05 24.27 3.04
N VAL A 433 14.22 24.47 4.06
CA VAL A 433 12.88 25.04 3.91
C VAL A 433 12.53 26.05 4.98
N ARG A 434 11.67 27.00 4.62
CA ARG A 434 11.03 27.94 5.55
C ARG A 434 9.54 28.06 5.25
N PHE A 435 8.74 28.11 6.30
CA PHE A 435 7.29 28.30 6.20
C PHE A 435 6.93 29.76 6.50
N GLU A 436 6.29 30.42 5.53
CA GLU A 436 5.81 31.80 5.64
C GLU A 436 4.31 31.82 5.39
N GLY A 437 3.51 31.57 6.44
CA GLY A 437 2.06 31.41 6.32
C GLY A 437 1.69 30.19 5.47
N SER A 438 1.15 30.42 4.28
CA SER A 438 0.80 29.41 3.26
C SER A 438 1.90 29.17 2.22
N THR A 439 3.01 29.92 2.29
CA THR A 439 4.13 29.82 1.34
C THR A 439 5.22 28.91 1.92
N LEU A 440 5.73 28.01 1.08
CA LEU A 440 6.92 27.20 1.34
C LEU A 440 8.08 27.77 0.52
N SER A 441 9.09 28.31 1.19
CA SER A 441 10.37 28.65 0.57
C SER A 441 11.28 27.43 0.61
N VAL A 442 11.89 27.09 -0.52
CA VAL A 442 12.72 25.88 -0.68
C VAL A 442 13.90 26.19 -1.61
N LEU A 443 15.06 25.58 -1.35
CA LEU A 443 16.21 25.62 -2.25
C LEU A 443 16.01 24.64 -3.42
N GLY A 444 16.28 25.09 -4.64
CA GLY A 444 16.25 24.22 -5.81
C GLY A 444 17.09 24.76 -6.96
N VAL A 445 17.34 23.90 -7.95
CA VAL A 445 18.04 24.21 -9.20
C VAL A 445 17.01 24.28 -10.31
N HIS A 446 16.97 25.40 -11.03
CA HIS A 446 16.21 25.49 -12.27
C HIS A 446 16.93 24.69 -13.35
N SER A 447 16.24 23.69 -13.91
CA SER A 447 16.84 22.74 -14.85
C SER A 447 16.38 23.01 -16.27
N ALA A 448 15.10 23.35 -16.46
CA ALA A 448 14.54 23.55 -17.79
C ALA A 448 13.25 24.38 -17.85
N THR A 449 12.89 24.82 -19.05
CA THR A 449 11.60 25.49 -19.35
C THR A 449 10.80 24.67 -20.37
N VAL A 450 9.56 24.37 -20.03
CA VAL A 450 8.64 23.63 -20.90
C VAL A 450 8.36 24.45 -22.17
N ARG A 451 8.59 23.84 -23.33
CA ARG A 451 8.43 24.47 -24.64
C ARG A 451 7.16 24.02 -25.34
N THR A 452 6.96 22.70 -25.43
CA THR A 452 5.76 22.11 -26.05
C THR A 452 5.17 21.04 -25.16
N VAL A 453 3.86 20.86 -25.24
CA VAL A 453 3.10 19.89 -24.45
C VAL A 453 2.05 19.26 -25.36
N THR A 454 1.89 17.93 -25.28
CA THR A 454 0.81 17.21 -25.98
C THR A 454 -0.50 17.29 -25.20
N PRO A 455 -1.64 16.95 -25.82
CA PRO A 455 -2.83 16.62 -25.06
C PRO A 455 -2.54 15.52 -24.01
N PRO A 456 -3.25 15.53 -22.87
CA PRO A 456 -3.10 14.48 -21.86
C PRO A 456 -3.55 13.14 -22.43
N ILE A 457 -2.81 12.09 -22.06
CA ILE A 457 -3.21 10.71 -22.34
C ILE A 457 -4.43 10.41 -21.45
N PRO A 458 -5.57 9.96 -22.02
CA PRO A 458 -6.75 9.61 -21.23
C PRO A 458 -6.41 8.59 -20.13
N ASN A 459 -7.08 8.69 -19.00
CA ASN A 459 -6.87 7.79 -17.86
C ASN A 459 -8.14 7.01 -17.56
N TYR A 460 -8.41 5.96 -18.35
CA TYR A 460 -9.55 5.07 -18.16
C TYR A 460 -9.61 4.38 -16.77
N ARG A 461 -8.50 4.40 -16.00
CA ARG A 461 -8.48 3.89 -14.62
C ARG A 461 -9.05 4.90 -13.61
N SER A 462 -9.29 6.15 -14.03
CA SER A 462 -9.87 7.19 -13.18
C SER A 462 -11.38 7.20 -13.31
N ASP A 463 -12.11 7.10 -12.19
CA ASP A 463 -13.58 7.25 -12.16
C ASP A 463 -14.08 8.59 -12.75
N SER A 464 -13.21 9.60 -12.77
CA SER A 464 -13.52 10.94 -13.31
C SER A 464 -13.39 11.03 -14.83
N ASP A 465 -12.79 10.03 -15.47
CA ASP A 465 -12.51 10.02 -16.90
C ASP A 465 -13.41 8.98 -17.58
N PRO A 466 -14.34 9.40 -18.47
CA PRO A 466 -15.25 8.47 -19.15
C PRO A 466 -14.60 7.70 -20.30
N SER A 467 -13.30 7.91 -20.56
CA SER A 467 -12.58 7.23 -21.64
C SER A 467 -12.48 5.73 -21.41
N THR A 468 -12.47 5.00 -22.52
CA THR A 468 -12.27 3.56 -22.52
C THR A 468 -10.77 3.22 -22.48
N PHE A 469 -10.47 1.96 -22.17
CA PHE A 469 -9.14 1.40 -22.35
C PHE A 469 -8.59 1.68 -23.75
N LEU A 470 -9.42 1.48 -24.78
CA LEU A 470 -9.04 1.68 -26.18
C LEU A 470 -8.68 3.14 -26.50
N ASP A 471 -9.44 4.11 -25.98
CA ASP A 471 -9.16 5.54 -26.19
C ASP A 471 -7.77 5.91 -25.66
N SER A 472 -7.39 5.34 -24.51
CA SER A 472 -6.08 5.56 -23.89
C SER A 472 -4.96 4.94 -24.72
N ILE A 473 -5.14 3.72 -25.22
CA ILE A 473 -4.16 3.05 -26.09
C ILE A 473 -3.99 3.80 -27.41
N MET A 474 -5.09 4.26 -28.02
CA MET A 474 -5.04 5.04 -29.26
C MET A 474 -4.28 6.36 -29.08
N ALA A 475 -4.49 7.06 -27.96
CA ALA A 475 -3.75 8.28 -27.64
C ALA A 475 -2.24 8.03 -27.51
N ILE A 476 -1.84 6.92 -26.87
CA ILE A 476 -0.41 6.55 -26.74
C ILE A 476 0.20 6.20 -28.10
N ARG A 477 -0.51 5.45 -28.95
CA ARG A 477 -0.04 5.12 -30.30
C ARG A 477 0.11 6.36 -31.17
N GLU A 478 -0.86 7.26 -31.10
CA GLU A 478 -0.79 8.52 -31.83
C GLU A 478 0.37 9.40 -31.35
N LEU A 479 0.62 9.43 -30.04
CA LEU A 479 1.79 10.09 -29.45
C LEU A 479 3.10 9.55 -30.03
N ILE A 480 3.28 8.23 -30.03
CA ILE A 480 4.45 7.56 -30.61
C ILE A 480 4.58 7.92 -32.09
N ARG A 481 3.49 7.78 -32.86
CA ARG A 481 3.46 8.01 -34.32
C ARG A 481 3.73 9.46 -34.70
N THR A 482 3.40 10.43 -33.85
CA THR A 482 3.57 11.85 -34.15
C THR A 482 4.91 12.41 -33.68
N ASN A 483 5.43 11.90 -32.56
CA ASN A 483 6.63 12.47 -31.92
C ASN A 483 7.90 11.66 -32.19
N PHE A 484 7.80 10.38 -32.55
CA PHE A 484 8.96 9.49 -32.72
C PHE A 484 9.17 9.12 -34.18
N VAL A 485 9.08 10.09 -35.10
CA VAL A 485 9.27 9.86 -36.54
C VAL A 485 10.44 10.69 -37.05
N SER A 486 11.37 10.03 -37.73
CA SER A 486 12.52 10.68 -38.37
C SER A 486 12.09 11.50 -39.59
N THR A 487 12.99 12.34 -40.09
CA THR A 487 12.80 13.07 -41.35
C THR A 487 12.56 12.18 -42.57
N MET A 488 12.92 10.89 -42.49
CA MET A 488 12.69 9.89 -43.53
C MET A 488 11.40 9.07 -43.33
N GLY A 489 10.61 9.37 -42.29
CA GLY A 489 9.34 8.69 -42.00
C GLY A 489 9.47 7.41 -41.17
N GLU A 490 10.68 7.05 -40.73
CA GLU A 490 10.92 5.87 -39.88
C GLU A 490 10.64 6.17 -38.40
N CYS A 491 10.09 5.20 -37.67
CA CYS A 491 9.87 5.32 -36.22
C CYS A 491 11.20 5.25 -35.45
N VAL A 492 11.64 6.39 -34.91
CA VAL A 492 12.86 6.54 -34.10
C VAL A 492 12.46 7.02 -32.71
N VAL A 493 12.38 6.08 -31.77
CA VAL A 493 12.09 6.33 -30.36
C VAL A 493 13.35 6.84 -29.65
N PRO A 494 13.37 8.08 -29.13
CA PRO A 494 14.49 8.59 -28.34
C PRO A 494 14.66 7.80 -27.03
N ASP A 495 15.90 7.54 -26.62
CA ASP A 495 16.21 6.79 -25.39
C ASP A 495 15.53 7.37 -24.16
N ASN A 496 15.54 8.70 -24.04
CA ASN A 496 14.97 9.41 -22.89
C ASN A 496 13.45 9.29 -22.85
N ALA A 497 12.79 9.34 -24.01
CA ALA A 497 11.36 9.10 -24.11
C ALA A 497 11.03 7.65 -23.72
N ALA A 498 11.72 6.66 -24.29
CA ALA A 498 11.52 5.24 -23.96
C ALA A 498 11.69 4.95 -22.46
N ARG A 499 12.71 5.56 -21.83
CA ARG A 499 12.94 5.48 -20.39
C ARG A 499 11.83 6.19 -19.60
N ALA A 500 11.40 7.39 -19.99
CA ALA A 500 10.32 8.10 -19.29
C ALA A 500 9.00 7.29 -19.30
N MET A 501 8.67 6.63 -20.42
CA MET A 501 7.47 5.80 -20.57
C MET A 501 7.46 4.55 -19.65
N THR A 502 8.61 4.15 -19.12
CA THR A 502 8.75 3.02 -18.19
C THR A 502 9.14 3.45 -16.78
N GLY A 503 9.17 4.77 -16.51
CA GLY A 503 9.76 5.31 -15.29
C GLY A 503 11.24 4.96 -15.12
N ASN A 504 11.95 4.58 -16.19
CA ASN A 504 13.33 4.07 -16.22
C ASN A 504 13.51 2.68 -15.58
N TYR A 505 12.43 1.88 -15.48
CA TYR A 505 12.45 0.52 -14.94
C TYR A 505 12.83 -0.51 -16.02
N LEU A 506 14.11 -0.53 -16.38
CA LEU A 506 14.70 -1.35 -17.44
C LEU A 506 15.94 -2.09 -16.93
N VAL A 507 16.34 -3.18 -17.58
CA VAL A 507 17.52 -4.01 -17.20
C VAL A 507 18.78 -3.16 -17.08
N ASP A 508 18.93 -2.15 -17.93
CA ASP A 508 20.04 -1.21 -17.90
C ASP A 508 20.22 -0.54 -16.53
N ARG A 509 19.12 -0.32 -15.81
CA ARG A 509 19.08 0.25 -14.46
C ARG A 509 18.87 -0.82 -13.39
N PHE A 510 18.16 -1.91 -13.68
CA PHE A 510 17.80 -2.99 -12.74
C PHE A 510 18.22 -4.35 -13.31
N PRO A 511 19.51 -4.70 -13.27
CA PRO A 511 20.04 -5.88 -13.96
C PRO A 511 19.50 -7.23 -13.46
N GLU A 512 19.02 -7.29 -12.21
CA GLU A 512 18.49 -8.52 -11.59
C GLU A 512 16.98 -8.69 -11.80
N ASN A 513 16.29 -7.64 -12.28
CA ASN A 513 14.84 -7.68 -12.46
C ASN A 513 14.49 -8.30 -13.82
N ASN A 514 13.43 -9.10 -13.87
CA ASN A 514 12.92 -9.72 -15.09
C ASN A 514 12.13 -8.71 -15.96
N VAL A 515 12.82 -7.70 -16.49
CA VAL A 515 12.27 -6.63 -17.35
C VAL A 515 13.02 -6.55 -18.68
N LEU A 516 12.60 -5.68 -19.59
CA LEU A 516 13.26 -5.50 -20.89
C LEU A 516 14.50 -4.59 -20.77
N THR A 517 15.47 -4.81 -21.64
CA THR A 517 16.52 -3.83 -21.93
C THR A 517 15.92 -2.62 -22.67
N LEU A 518 16.61 -1.48 -22.64
CA LEU A 518 16.19 -0.28 -23.37
C LEU A 518 15.99 -0.55 -24.86
N GLU A 519 16.90 -1.30 -25.49
CA GLU A 519 16.79 -1.58 -26.93
C GLU A 519 15.62 -2.51 -27.26
N GLN A 520 15.39 -3.55 -26.45
CA GLN A 520 14.20 -4.40 -26.60
C GLN A 520 12.91 -3.60 -26.42
N TRP A 521 12.85 -2.71 -25.43
CA TRP A 521 11.69 -1.86 -25.20
C TRP A 521 11.46 -0.86 -26.35
N LYS A 522 12.53 -0.29 -26.92
CA LYS A 522 12.43 0.58 -28.10
C LYS A 522 11.93 -0.17 -29.33
N GLU A 523 12.40 -1.40 -29.55
CA GLU A 523 11.86 -2.27 -30.61
C GLU A 523 10.38 -2.55 -30.39
N HIS A 524 9.98 -2.83 -29.15
CA HIS A 524 8.61 -3.05 -28.75
C HIS A 524 7.71 -1.82 -29.01
N LEU A 525 8.19 -0.61 -28.67
CA LEU A 525 7.51 0.67 -28.94
C LEU A 525 7.30 0.98 -30.42
N ARG A 526 8.11 0.39 -31.32
CA ARG A 526 7.91 0.53 -32.77
C ARG A 526 6.80 -0.37 -33.29
N SER A 527 6.34 -1.35 -32.50
CA SER A 527 5.28 -2.26 -32.92
C SER A 527 3.95 -1.50 -33.09
N PRO A 528 3.25 -1.66 -34.22
CA PRO A 528 1.94 -1.05 -34.43
C PRO A 528 0.86 -1.63 -33.50
N THR A 529 1.12 -2.80 -32.91
CA THR A 529 0.21 -3.50 -31.99
C THR A 529 0.64 -3.39 -30.52
N ILE A 530 1.54 -2.45 -30.18
CA ILE A 530 1.91 -2.22 -28.78
C ILE A 530 0.69 -1.85 -27.94
N PHE A 531 0.59 -2.42 -26.73
CA PHE A 531 -0.59 -2.38 -25.87
C PHE A 531 -1.78 -3.19 -26.44
N GLY A 532 -1.48 -4.37 -26.99
CA GLY A 532 -2.45 -5.36 -27.48
C GLY A 532 -3.01 -5.08 -28.88
N ASP A 533 -3.46 -6.10 -29.62
CA ASP A 533 -4.18 -5.85 -30.88
C ASP A 533 -5.58 -5.30 -30.59
N SER A 534 -5.98 -4.28 -31.34
CA SER A 534 -7.29 -3.60 -31.23
C SER A 534 -8.49 -4.55 -31.37
N ILE A 535 -8.28 -5.74 -31.95
CA ILE A 535 -9.32 -6.74 -32.19
C ILE A 535 -9.42 -7.79 -31.06
N THR A 536 -8.38 -7.98 -30.23
CA THR A 536 -8.33 -9.08 -29.25
C THR A 536 -8.14 -8.65 -27.80
N SER A 537 -7.65 -7.42 -27.55
CA SER A 537 -7.45 -6.91 -26.18
C SER A 537 -8.67 -6.11 -25.72
N GLU A 538 -9.58 -6.79 -25.02
CA GLU A 538 -10.77 -6.14 -24.46
C GLU A 538 -10.48 -5.53 -23.07
N ASN A 539 -9.39 -5.92 -22.41
CA ASN A 539 -9.00 -5.40 -21.11
C ASN A 539 -7.48 -5.41 -20.87
N GLU A 540 -7.05 -4.65 -19.86
CA GLU A 540 -5.65 -4.51 -19.44
C GLU A 540 -4.98 -5.83 -19.03
N GLY A 541 -5.74 -6.81 -18.54
CA GLY A 541 -5.21 -8.11 -18.08
C GLY A 541 -4.67 -8.99 -19.20
N ASP A 542 -4.98 -8.65 -20.46
CA ASP A 542 -4.46 -9.34 -21.65
C ASP A 542 -3.05 -8.84 -22.05
N LEU A 543 -2.57 -7.75 -21.44
CA LEU A 543 -1.27 -7.16 -21.79
C LEU A 543 -0.09 -7.93 -21.16
N PRO A 544 1.04 -8.03 -21.86
CA PRO A 544 2.32 -8.40 -21.23
C PRO A 544 2.66 -7.46 -20.07
N PHE A 545 3.32 -7.99 -19.04
CA PHE A 545 3.67 -7.25 -17.83
C PHE A 545 4.34 -5.90 -18.11
N GLN A 546 5.29 -5.84 -19.06
CA GLN A 546 6.04 -4.61 -19.33
C GLN A 546 5.16 -3.52 -19.95
N GLU A 547 4.16 -3.89 -20.74
CA GLU A 547 3.18 -2.96 -21.29
C GLU A 547 2.22 -2.46 -20.21
N GLU A 548 1.64 -3.36 -19.42
CA GLU A 548 0.77 -3.00 -18.28
C GLU A 548 1.50 -2.06 -17.30
N PHE A 549 2.77 -2.37 -17.01
CA PHE A 549 3.59 -1.60 -16.09
C PHE A 549 3.93 -0.21 -16.62
N ALA A 550 4.26 -0.10 -17.91
CA ALA A 550 4.51 1.17 -18.61
C ALA A 550 3.23 2.02 -18.70
N LEU A 551 2.08 1.39 -18.97
CA LEU A 551 0.78 2.04 -19.05
C LEU A 551 0.47 2.83 -17.77
N GLY A 552 0.84 2.30 -16.60
CA GLY A 552 0.71 3.01 -15.32
C GLY A 552 1.42 4.35 -15.24
N PHE A 553 2.56 4.54 -15.93
CA PHE A 553 3.27 5.81 -15.97
C PHE A 553 2.71 6.78 -17.02
N LEU A 554 2.00 6.28 -18.02
CA LEU A 554 1.51 7.07 -19.16
C LEU A 554 0.14 7.70 -18.90
N LEU A 555 -0.79 6.93 -18.33
CA LEU A 555 -2.18 7.37 -18.15
C LEU A 555 -2.26 8.67 -17.35
N GLY A 556 -3.03 9.63 -17.86
CA GLY A 556 -3.24 10.95 -17.24
C GLY A 556 -2.09 11.94 -17.42
N ARG A 557 -0.91 11.51 -17.90
CA ARG A 557 0.24 12.40 -18.12
C ARG A 557 0.18 13.06 -19.50
N VAL A 558 0.95 14.15 -19.61
CA VAL A 558 1.26 14.80 -20.89
C VAL A 558 2.71 14.50 -21.26
N TYR A 559 2.99 14.37 -22.55
CA TYR A 559 4.36 14.40 -23.04
C TYR A 559 4.77 15.83 -23.31
N LEU A 560 6.01 16.17 -22.98
CA LEU A 560 6.51 17.52 -23.15
C LEU A 560 7.95 17.52 -23.66
N SER A 561 8.33 18.64 -24.26
CA SER A 561 9.71 18.98 -24.57
C SER A 561 10.09 20.32 -23.96
N THR A 562 11.38 20.55 -23.75
CA THR A 562 11.92 21.77 -23.14
C THR A 562 12.82 22.55 -24.09
N ASP A 563 13.09 23.82 -23.77
CA ASP A 563 14.03 24.66 -24.53
C ASP A 563 15.47 24.14 -24.50
N GLU A 564 15.82 23.44 -23.42
CA GLU A 564 17.12 22.81 -23.18
C GLU A 564 17.27 21.45 -23.90
N GLY A 565 16.24 21.00 -24.62
CA GLY A 565 16.25 19.77 -25.40
C GLY A 565 15.86 18.52 -24.61
N TYR A 566 15.31 18.69 -23.41
CA TYR A 566 14.79 17.58 -22.61
C TYR A 566 13.41 17.13 -23.07
N VAL A 567 13.11 15.86 -22.86
CA VAL A 567 11.80 15.25 -23.14
C VAL A 567 11.39 14.35 -21.97
N GLY A 568 10.10 14.30 -21.66
CA GLY A 568 9.60 13.46 -20.57
C GLY A 568 8.10 13.54 -20.39
N LEU A 569 7.63 13.04 -19.26
CA LEU A 569 6.20 13.02 -18.92
C LEU A 569 5.90 13.99 -17.77
N GLY A 570 5.06 14.98 -18.03
CA GLY A 570 4.57 15.93 -17.03
C GLY A 570 3.20 15.55 -16.46
N PRO A 571 2.78 16.19 -15.36
CA PRO A 571 1.43 16.05 -14.83
C PRO A 571 0.40 16.70 -15.76
N PRO A 572 -0.90 16.34 -15.67
CA PRO A 572 -1.94 17.00 -16.43
C PRO A 572 -2.01 18.48 -16.06
N GLY A 573 -2.32 19.30 -17.05
CA GLY A 573 -2.37 20.76 -16.91
C GLY A 573 -1.00 21.44 -16.98
N THR A 574 0.08 20.74 -17.29
CA THR A 574 1.37 21.37 -17.65
C THR A 574 1.20 22.24 -18.91
N GLU A 575 1.83 23.42 -18.92
CA GLU A 575 1.71 24.41 -19.99
C GLU A 575 3.11 24.86 -20.47
N PRO A 576 3.25 25.29 -21.74
CA PRO A 576 4.44 26.00 -22.20
C PRO A 576 4.78 27.20 -21.30
N GLY A 577 6.05 27.32 -20.92
CA GLY A 577 6.55 28.33 -19.99
C GLY A 577 6.65 27.86 -18.53
N ASP A 578 6.02 26.73 -18.17
CA ASP A 578 6.25 26.10 -16.88
C ASP A 578 7.74 25.72 -16.71
N GLN A 579 8.21 25.74 -15.47
CA GLN A 579 9.62 25.55 -15.12
C GLN A 579 9.82 24.16 -14.53
N ILE A 580 10.82 23.43 -15.00
CA ILE A 580 11.26 22.16 -14.40
C ILE A 580 12.37 22.47 -13.42
N VAL A 581 12.18 22.06 -12.16
CA VAL A 581 13.05 22.41 -11.05
C VAL A 581 13.35 21.18 -10.21
N SER A 582 14.62 20.98 -9.91
CA SER A 582 15.10 19.98 -8.96
C SER A 582 15.17 20.60 -7.56
N LEU A 583 14.28 20.16 -6.65
CA LEU A 583 14.20 20.68 -5.29
C LEU A 583 15.07 19.88 -4.33
N LEU A 584 15.82 20.58 -3.46
CA LEU A 584 16.63 19.92 -2.44
C LEU A 584 15.74 19.19 -1.42
N GLY A 585 15.97 17.90 -1.26
CA GLY A 585 15.17 17.01 -0.41
C GLY A 585 13.92 16.42 -1.09
N CYS A 586 13.70 16.64 -2.38
CA CYS A 586 12.68 15.95 -3.17
C CYS A 586 13.33 14.87 -4.06
N ASP A 587 12.69 13.71 -4.19
CA ASP A 587 13.21 12.59 -4.98
C ASP A 587 12.87 12.68 -6.46
N SER A 588 11.94 13.56 -6.83
CA SER A 588 11.49 13.75 -8.19
C SER A 588 11.68 15.20 -8.65
N PRO A 589 11.93 15.45 -9.95
CA PRO A 589 11.89 16.80 -10.48
C PRO A 589 10.45 17.30 -10.51
N MET A 590 10.27 18.59 -10.30
CA MET A 590 8.95 19.20 -10.16
C MET A 590 8.68 20.20 -11.27
N VAL A 591 7.46 20.17 -11.82
CA VAL A 591 6.95 21.22 -12.70
C VAL A 591 6.34 22.33 -11.85
N LEU A 592 6.85 23.55 -12.01
CA LEU A 592 6.46 24.74 -11.28
C LEU A 592 5.95 25.83 -12.24
N ARG A 593 4.81 26.44 -11.90
CA ARG A 593 4.22 27.55 -12.66
C ARG A 593 4.43 28.86 -11.94
N LYS A 594 4.82 29.93 -12.65
CA LYS A 594 4.90 31.28 -12.05
C LYS A 594 3.52 31.72 -11.58
N GLY A 595 3.41 32.09 -10.30
CA GLY A 595 2.16 32.56 -9.70
C GLY A 595 1.87 34.03 -10.03
N PRO A 596 0.59 34.46 -9.98
CA PRO A 596 0.19 35.83 -10.32
C PRO A 596 0.68 36.90 -9.33
N HIS A 597 1.03 36.51 -8.09
CA HIS A 597 1.42 37.42 -7.01
C HIS A 597 2.91 37.30 -6.64
N GLY A 598 3.73 36.77 -7.54
CA GLY A 598 5.10 36.35 -7.24
C GLY A 598 5.14 34.92 -6.67
N GLY A 599 6.29 34.26 -6.78
CA GLY A 599 6.47 32.86 -6.38
C GLY A 599 5.99 31.85 -7.43
N PHE A 600 5.84 30.60 -6.99
CA PHE A 600 5.52 29.46 -7.86
C PHE A 600 4.36 28.63 -7.31
N LEU A 601 3.58 28.05 -8.22
CA LEU A 601 2.60 27.01 -7.95
C LEU A 601 3.20 25.65 -8.33
N VAL A 602 3.01 24.64 -7.49
CA VAL A 602 3.42 23.27 -7.81
C VAL A 602 2.38 22.65 -8.74
N VAL A 603 2.79 22.40 -9.99
CA VAL A 603 1.96 21.74 -11.00
C VAL A 603 1.95 20.23 -10.76
N GLY A 604 3.11 19.63 -10.48
CA GLY A 604 3.25 18.23 -10.07
C GLY A 604 4.57 17.60 -10.49
N GLU A 605 4.65 16.28 -10.36
CA GLU A 605 5.85 15.49 -10.64
C GLU A 605 6.17 15.40 -12.14
N TYR A 606 7.42 15.67 -12.50
CA TYR A 606 7.99 15.38 -13.80
C TYR A 606 8.71 14.03 -13.79
N LEU A 607 8.49 13.18 -14.81
CA LEU A 607 9.23 11.93 -14.98
C LEU A 607 10.27 12.11 -16.08
N MET A 608 11.53 12.20 -15.66
CA MET A 608 12.64 12.37 -16.58
C MET A 608 13.93 11.70 -16.06
N PRO A 609 14.41 10.66 -16.76
CA PRO A 609 15.64 9.95 -16.41
C PRO A 609 16.90 10.84 -16.35
N GLU A 610 17.01 11.89 -17.16
CA GLU A 610 18.28 12.62 -17.28
C GLU A 610 18.52 13.60 -16.13
N LEU A 611 17.48 13.96 -15.36
CA LEU A 611 17.61 14.76 -14.13
C LEU A 611 17.75 13.89 -12.87
N SER A 612 17.67 12.56 -13.04
CA SER A 612 17.79 11.60 -11.95
C SER A 612 19.21 11.56 -11.36
N ASP A 613 19.36 10.86 -10.24
CA ASP A 613 20.64 10.49 -9.65
C ASP A 613 21.52 11.69 -9.26
N SER A 614 20.89 12.75 -8.72
CA SER A 614 21.56 13.96 -8.21
C SER A 614 22.33 14.77 -9.26
N ARG A 615 22.02 14.57 -10.55
CA ARG A 615 22.74 15.22 -11.65
C ARG A 615 22.71 16.74 -11.59
N ASP A 616 21.58 17.35 -11.28
CA ASP A 616 21.46 18.83 -11.24
C ASP A 616 22.28 19.45 -10.11
N PHE A 617 22.55 18.70 -9.05
CA PHE A 617 23.32 19.17 -7.91
C PHE A 617 24.80 18.83 -8.01
N LEU A 618 25.15 17.66 -8.57
CA LEU A 618 26.53 17.12 -8.55
C LEU A 618 27.17 17.07 -9.94
N GLY A 619 26.42 17.33 -11.00
CA GLY A 619 26.84 17.12 -12.38
C GLY A 619 26.65 15.67 -12.87
N PRO A 620 26.84 15.43 -14.18
CA PRO A 620 26.75 14.09 -14.75
C PRO A 620 27.88 13.18 -14.27
N LEU A 621 27.59 11.88 -14.15
CA LEU A 621 28.63 10.88 -13.95
C LEU A 621 29.61 10.89 -15.14
N PRO A 622 30.92 10.77 -14.89
CA PRO A 622 31.91 10.69 -15.95
C PRO A 622 31.75 9.39 -16.74
N SER A 623 31.92 9.45 -18.06
CA SER A 623 32.00 8.24 -18.89
C SER A 623 33.16 7.35 -18.44
N PRO A 624 33.02 5.99 -18.41
CA PRO A 624 31.89 5.18 -18.88
C PRO A 624 30.91 4.75 -17.76
N TRP A 625 30.88 5.46 -16.64
CA TRP A 625 30.14 5.04 -15.45
C TRP A 625 28.62 5.23 -15.60
N ARG A 626 27.84 4.27 -15.09
CA ARG A 626 26.37 4.31 -15.05
C ARG A 626 25.82 3.85 -13.70
N VAL A 627 24.64 4.35 -13.35
CA VAL A 627 23.93 3.96 -12.11
C VAL A 627 23.11 2.69 -12.37
N GLN A 628 23.29 1.69 -11.51
CA GLN A 628 22.46 0.49 -11.47
C GLN A 628 21.93 0.28 -10.04
N TYR A 629 20.79 -0.40 -9.98
CA TYR A 629 20.04 -0.70 -8.77
C TYR A 629 20.00 -2.21 -8.61
N PHE A 630 20.46 -2.65 -7.46
CA PHE A 630 20.40 -4.03 -7.02
C PHE A 630 19.40 -4.06 -5.86
N ILE A 631 18.43 -4.97 -5.94
CA ILE A 631 17.51 -5.19 -4.84
C ILE A 631 18.18 -6.25 -3.98
N GLY A 632 18.96 -5.81 -2.99
CA GLY A 632 19.60 -6.71 -2.05
C GLY A 632 18.56 -7.51 -1.25
N PRO A 633 18.93 -8.68 -0.70
CA PRO A 633 18.02 -9.52 0.08
C PRO A 633 17.41 -8.78 1.29
N SER A 634 18.06 -7.74 1.82
CA SER A 634 17.40 -6.82 2.75
C SER A 634 17.01 -5.54 2.01
N ASP A 635 15.74 -5.15 2.07
CA ASP A 635 15.21 -3.82 1.67
C ASP A 635 15.88 -2.62 2.38
N ARG A 636 16.96 -2.85 3.11
CA ARG A 636 17.78 -1.84 3.76
C ARG A 636 18.75 -1.27 2.75
N ILE A 637 18.24 -0.27 2.02
CA ILE A 637 18.98 0.64 1.15
C ILE A 637 19.37 -0.04 -0.17
N PRO A 638 18.97 0.51 -1.34
CA PRO A 638 19.59 0.08 -2.59
C PRO A 638 21.08 0.39 -2.48
N GLU A 639 21.92 -0.64 -2.35
CA GLU A 639 23.36 -0.45 -2.43
C GLU A 639 23.67 0.04 -3.85
N ARG A 640 23.95 1.34 -3.96
CA ARG A 640 24.26 1.99 -5.23
C ARG A 640 25.69 1.66 -5.61
N TRP A 641 25.86 0.69 -6.48
CA TRP A 641 27.15 0.43 -7.10
C TRP A 641 27.13 1.02 -8.52
N VAL A 642 28.01 1.99 -8.75
CA VAL A 642 28.29 2.49 -10.09
C VAL A 642 29.16 1.42 -10.75
N HIS A 643 28.67 0.76 -11.81
CA HIS A 643 29.43 -0.30 -12.47
C HIS A 643 30.24 0.27 -13.64
N GLN A 644 31.52 -0.09 -13.71
CA GLN A 644 32.40 0.18 -14.85
C GLN A 644 32.18 -0.89 -15.92
N THR A 645 31.59 -0.56 -17.07
CA THR A 645 31.63 -1.50 -18.20
C THR A 645 32.97 -1.37 -18.93
N GLY A 646 33.76 -2.44 -18.92
CA GLY A 646 35.00 -2.54 -19.69
C GLY A 646 35.77 -3.84 -19.51
N SER A 647 35.31 -4.90 -20.20
CA SER A 647 36.15 -5.78 -21.05
C SER A 647 35.26 -6.59 -21.97
#